data_AF-A0A8H3GP42-F1
#
_entry.id   AF-A0A8H3GP42-F1
#
_cell.length_a   1.000
_cell.length_b   1.000
_cell.length_c   1.000
_cell.angle_alpha   90.00
_cell.angle_beta   90.00
_cell.angle_gamma   90.00
#
_symmetry.space_group_name_H-M   'P 1'
#
loop_
_entity.id
_entity.type
_entity.pdbx_description
1 polymer ?
#
loop_
_entity_poly.entity_id
_entity_poly.type
_entity_poly.pdbx_seq_one_letter_code
_entity_poly.pdbx_strand_id
1 'polypeptide(L)'
;MAHPLVWPSNPQFFPMGILAATSLTQDLSPEQAADILLLGCGDPRHILYTASTDVTCPPVPRKLDITCCDIEPAILARNILLFTLLEDDVPSNHIWDVFYHFKIGDHAFGLIKSQSRKLLELTESLESWRQSEYGSFLKMVTASSLLELREYWTQYADFSELPPDRIKKLQEKYAVSAKQIPERAKTHLNGQVTRSAANSWREAAKPVNAQYAHYWEHGTTVTTSKELKKTTKLNPTFFYSSLGEGFDVYTNTFPQGYHFSPAFTPLLSDPAGPATTSAMAKAKQQFKAGLSAFQMSRKANSVILRFFVGDALALCRALSQYARSQKTDTQEFTSPWRATTIDLSEHAASSPPAPLCFDVIDFSTLGSELGILNTLLVGQPLLKKRPASQAVLYTDLPMQAGTSIVLFHERICHSIVTAGILIGLVPRPYISLFTSLSNTHELLMKNPFYFERIAWVDPASGDKYSYAEPDHRTPYFAFRDLMQLLLAIYDTFFSYSRLSTDELELMLRLKPDALDIFSAIHYTREFIIALLAHLRTRACLTTEGGWDKLVDFVLQAVPQIPKTPDIDLVHELGVQCLLYGVPYEKIEAKLGEDVVRAEVFKDWTDPPPRLVCVVLMVPCNELEFLRENGMEPCPRLICNIIDSNGGKPKKSAFESVQAAWGKCVPLEGSTGIYVIEEGPSGFRDNSSSDLILSFWVNAEKLTPTGLTVSLSLLYTPLARYEYRKELGDDLTLFSASATDRDHVLILKD
;
A
#
# COMPACT_ATOMS: atom_id res chain seq x y z
N MET A 1 7.98 -10.23 -1.90
CA MET A 1 6.67 -9.71 -1.46
C MET A 1 5.63 -10.67 -1.99
N ALA A 2 4.75 -11.17 -1.13
CA ALA A 2 3.62 -12.02 -1.51
C ALA A 2 2.54 -11.30 -2.35
N HIS A 3 2.90 -10.16 -2.94
CA HIS A 3 2.12 -9.32 -3.83
C HIS A 3 2.92 -9.10 -5.12
N PRO A 4 2.30 -9.24 -6.31
CA PRO A 4 3.03 -9.13 -7.57
C PRO A 4 3.58 -7.71 -7.80
N LEU A 5 4.63 -7.61 -8.60
CA LEU A 5 5.11 -6.33 -9.12
C LEU A 5 4.11 -5.81 -10.15
N VAL A 6 3.38 -4.76 -9.82
CA VAL A 6 2.30 -4.20 -10.66
C VAL A 6 2.79 -2.96 -11.40
N TRP A 7 2.71 -2.98 -12.72
CA TRP A 7 3.03 -1.82 -13.57
C TRP A 7 2.00 -0.70 -13.35
N PRO A 8 2.41 0.54 -13.03
CA PRO A 8 1.46 1.63 -12.79
C PRO A 8 0.94 2.22 -14.11
N SER A 9 -0.13 1.64 -14.68
CA SER A 9 -0.68 2.04 -15.99
C SER A 9 -1.28 3.44 -16.03
N ASN A 10 -1.97 3.88 -14.97
CA ASN A 10 -2.60 5.20 -14.90
C ASN A 10 -2.52 5.78 -13.48
N PRO A 11 -1.30 6.10 -13.01
CA PRO A 11 -1.12 6.55 -11.65
C PRO A 11 -1.75 7.93 -11.46
N GLN A 12 -2.47 8.10 -10.35
CA GLN A 12 -3.10 9.37 -9.98
C GLN A 12 -2.65 9.78 -8.59
N PHE A 13 -2.58 11.08 -8.36
CA PHE A 13 -2.28 11.64 -7.05
C PHE A 13 -3.57 11.81 -6.24
N PHE A 14 -3.63 11.21 -5.05
CA PHE A 14 -4.76 11.30 -4.13
C PHE A 14 -4.43 12.20 -2.93
N PRO A 15 -4.43 13.54 -3.10
CA PRO A 15 -4.04 14.48 -2.04
C PRO A 15 -5.07 14.56 -0.90
N MET A 16 -6.28 14.05 -1.09
CA MET A 16 -7.32 14.07 -0.09
C MET A 16 -7.98 12.70 -0.07
N GLY A 17 -8.32 12.24 1.11
CA GLY A 17 -9.03 10.98 1.20
C GLY A 17 -10.46 11.11 0.64
N ILE A 18 -10.98 9.99 0.16
CA ILE A 18 -12.28 9.91 -0.53
C ILE A 18 -13.43 9.35 0.32
N LEU A 19 -13.16 8.92 1.55
CA LEU A 19 -14.16 8.40 2.51
C LEU A 19 -14.44 9.42 3.62
N ALA A 20 -15.55 9.34 4.34
CA ALA A 20 -15.69 10.18 5.53
C ALA A 20 -14.66 9.76 6.59
N ALA A 21 -14.19 10.70 7.41
CA ALA A 21 -13.31 10.38 8.52
C ALA A 21 -13.97 9.36 9.48
N THR A 22 -13.14 8.55 10.12
CA THR A 22 -13.53 7.53 11.10
C THR A 22 -12.68 7.71 12.35
N SER A 23 -13.23 7.37 13.50
CA SER A 23 -12.46 7.40 14.74
C SER A 23 -11.57 6.16 14.82
N LEU A 24 -10.27 6.38 14.95
CA LEU A 24 -9.28 5.32 15.06
C LEU A 24 -9.37 4.61 16.42
N THR A 25 -9.96 5.25 17.42
CA THR A 25 -10.10 4.72 18.79
C THR A 25 -11.50 4.16 19.08
N GLN A 26 -12.39 4.05 18.07
CA GLN A 26 -13.80 3.68 18.26
C GLN A 26 -14.02 2.32 18.96
N ASP A 27 -13.04 1.42 18.89
CA ASP A 27 -13.09 0.07 19.49
C ASP A 27 -12.22 -0.06 20.74
N LEU A 28 -11.63 1.04 21.23
CA LEU A 28 -10.80 1.05 22.44
C LEU A 28 -11.58 1.58 23.64
N SER A 29 -11.27 1.08 24.84
CA SER A 29 -11.86 1.62 26.07
C SER A 29 -11.41 3.07 26.31
N PRO A 30 -12.24 3.94 26.93
CA PRO A 30 -11.91 5.35 27.18
C PRO A 30 -10.61 5.60 27.96
N GLU A 31 -10.15 4.64 28.75
CA GLU A 31 -9.00 4.74 29.65
C GLU A 31 -7.67 4.32 28.98
N GLN A 32 -7.74 3.63 27.83
CA GLN A 32 -6.58 3.02 27.19
C GLN A 32 -5.76 4.06 26.41
N ALA A 33 -4.43 4.03 26.50
CA ALA A 33 -3.60 4.73 25.51
C ALA A 33 -3.68 3.99 24.16
N ALA A 34 -3.45 4.68 23.04
CA ALA A 34 -3.53 4.07 21.73
C ALA A 34 -2.20 4.21 20.98
N ASP A 35 -1.54 3.08 20.75
CA ASP A 35 -0.50 2.95 19.75
C ASP A 35 -1.17 2.51 18.43
N ILE A 36 -1.09 3.35 17.40
CA ILE A 36 -1.84 3.21 16.16
C ILE A 36 -0.87 3.13 14.99
N LEU A 37 -1.03 2.13 14.12
CA LEU A 37 -0.34 2.02 12.84
C LEU A 37 -1.34 2.35 11.73
N LEU A 38 -1.13 3.48 11.04
CA LEU A 38 -1.99 3.96 9.95
C LEU A 38 -1.27 3.74 8.61
N LEU A 39 -1.71 2.73 7.86
CA LEU A 39 -1.11 2.29 6.60
C LEU A 39 -1.96 2.78 5.43
N GLY A 40 -1.34 3.51 4.50
CA GLY A 40 -2.08 4.31 3.53
C GLY A 40 -2.80 5.45 4.25
N CYS A 41 -2.08 6.15 5.13
CA CYS A 41 -2.68 7.08 6.08
C CYS A 41 -3.48 8.21 5.41
N GLY A 42 -3.10 8.58 4.17
CA GLY A 42 -3.76 9.65 3.45
C GLY A 42 -3.64 10.99 4.18
N ASP A 43 -4.64 11.86 3.98
CA ASP A 43 -4.71 13.14 4.68
C ASP A 43 -5.01 12.98 6.20
N PRO A 44 -4.83 14.02 7.04
CA PRO A 44 -4.87 13.87 8.48
C PRO A 44 -6.30 13.78 9.05
N ARG A 45 -7.33 13.62 8.21
CA ARG A 45 -8.74 13.68 8.65
C ARG A 45 -9.08 12.66 9.73
N HIS A 46 -8.54 11.43 9.65
CA HIS A 46 -8.84 10.38 10.63
C HIS A 46 -8.23 10.74 11.99
N ILE A 47 -7.02 11.32 11.98
CA ILE A 47 -6.33 11.80 13.18
C ILE A 47 -7.10 12.97 13.82
N LEU A 48 -7.44 13.98 13.01
CA LEU A 48 -8.17 15.17 13.49
C LEU A 48 -9.58 14.82 13.98
N TYR A 49 -10.28 13.93 13.27
CA TYR A 49 -11.59 13.44 13.67
C TYR A 49 -11.50 12.68 14.99
N THR A 50 -10.58 11.71 15.09
CA THR A 50 -10.32 10.96 16.32
C THR A 50 -10.09 11.91 17.49
N ALA A 51 -9.15 12.86 17.37
CA ALA A 51 -8.86 13.83 18.43
C ALA A 51 -10.11 14.62 18.88
N SER A 52 -10.99 15.00 17.95
CA SER A 52 -12.20 15.78 18.26
C SER A 52 -13.38 14.96 18.80
N THR A 53 -13.44 13.67 18.52
CA THR A 53 -14.57 12.81 18.88
C THR A 53 -14.23 11.76 19.93
N ASP A 54 -12.98 11.67 20.35
CA ASP A 54 -12.54 10.65 21.30
C ASP A 54 -13.28 10.75 22.64
N VAL A 55 -13.61 9.59 23.20
CA VAL A 55 -14.29 9.48 24.49
C VAL A 55 -13.25 9.07 25.52
N THR A 56 -13.07 9.89 26.58
CA THR A 56 -12.02 9.72 27.61
C THR A 56 -12.58 9.85 29.03
N CYS A 57 -11.90 9.22 30.00
CA CYS A 57 -12.21 9.27 31.44
C CYS A 57 -10.95 9.63 32.24
N PRO A 58 -10.89 10.64 33.16
CA PRO A 58 -11.54 11.98 33.25
C PRO A 58 -11.02 12.93 32.11
N PRO A 59 -11.18 14.29 32.09
CA PRO A 59 -11.07 15.10 30.87
C PRO A 59 -9.60 15.39 30.46
N VAL A 60 -8.82 14.35 30.27
CA VAL A 60 -7.46 14.42 29.73
C VAL A 60 -7.50 13.83 28.33
N PRO A 61 -6.91 14.51 27.33
CA PRO A 61 -6.76 13.93 26.01
C PRO A 61 -6.09 12.54 26.08
N ARG A 62 -6.61 11.57 25.32
CA ARG A 62 -6.00 10.24 25.22
C ARG A 62 -4.55 10.37 24.76
N LYS A 63 -3.70 9.50 25.29
CA LYS A 63 -2.35 9.33 24.76
C LYS A 63 -2.42 8.57 23.43
N LEU A 64 -2.05 9.24 22.35
CA LEU A 64 -2.02 8.76 20.98
C LEU A 64 -0.57 8.75 20.48
N ASP A 65 -0.08 7.58 20.11
CA ASP A 65 1.17 7.41 19.37
C ASP A 65 0.83 6.81 18.00
N ILE A 66 0.89 7.63 16.95
CA ILE A 66 0.40 7.25 15.62
C ILE A 66 1.59 7.15 14.67
N THR A 67 1.85 5.96 14.14
CA THR A 67 2.80 5.74 13.04
C THR A 67 2.05 5.77 11.72
N CYS A 68 2.29 6.82 10.94
CA CYS A 68 1.74 7.06 9.61
C CYS A 68 2.69 6.54 8.53
N CYS A 69 2.18 5.64 7.70
CA CYS A 69 2.85 5.10 6.54
C CYS A 69 2.05 5.48 5.29
N ASP A 70 2.72 6.09 4.32
CA ASP A 70 2.16 6.32 2.99
C ASP A 70 3.25 6.11 1.94
N ILE A 71 2.88 5.49 0.82
CA ILE A 71 3.80 5.28 -0.29
C ILE A 71 4.03 6.58 -1.07
N GLU A 72 3.10 7.55 -0.95
CA GLU A 72 3.19 8.86 -1.60
C GLU A 72 3.79 9.91 -0.63
N PRO A 73 5.08 10.27 -0.78
CA PRO A 73 5.73 11.25 0.09
C PRO A 73 5.05 12.62 0.08
N ALA A 74 4.42 13.03 -1.03
CA ALA A 74 3.71 14.32 -1.09
C ALA A 74 2.54 14.41 -0.10
N ILE A 75 1.88 13.28 0.22
CA ILE A 75 0.82 13.23 1.23
C ILE A 75 1.40 13.55 2.61
N LEU A 76 2.48 12.87 3.00
CA LEU A 76 3.11 13.09 4.31
C LEU A 76 3.73 14.48 4.43
N ALA A 77 4.36 14.99 3.36
CA ALA A 77 4.91 16.35 3.33
C ALA A 77 3.82 17.41 3.57
N ARG A 78 2.61 17.20 3.04
CA ARG A 78 1.44 18.05 3.27
C ARG A 78 0.88 17.92 4.67
N ASN A 79 0.83 16.70 5.21
CA ASN A 79 0.35 16.45 6.58
C ASN A 79 1.25 17.17 7.60
N ILE A 80 2.57 17.04 7.47
CA ILE A 80 3.54 17.74 8.33
C ILE A 80 3.43 19.25 8.16
N LEU A 81 3.27 19.75 6.93
CA LEU A 81 3.04 21.18 6.69
C LEU A 81 1.81 21.70 7.47
N LEU A 82 0.71 20.94 7.48
CA LEU A 82 -0.49 21.29 8.25
C LEU A 82 -0.22 21.33 9.75
N PHE A 83 0.42 20.30 10.32
CA PHE A 83 0.67 20.23 11.76
C PHE A 83 1.66 21.28 12.25
N THR A 84 2.63 21.65 11.41
CA THR A 84 3.64 22.66 11.77
C THR A 84 3.07 24.08 11.66
N LEU A 85 2.21 24.37 10.67
CA LEU A 85 1.40 25.61 10.67
C LEU A 85 0.50 25.70 11.91
N LEU A 86 -0.06 24.57 12.35
CA LEU A 86 -0.91 24.53 13.54
C LEU A 86 -0.13 24.78 14.84
N GLU A 87 1.10 24.25 14.92
CA GLU A 87 2.02 24.50 16.05
C GLU A 87 2.47 25.97 16.08
N ASP A 88 2.67 26.60 14.91
CA ASP A 88 2.97 28.03 14.76
C ASP A 88 1.71 28.94 14.92
N ASP A 89 0.64 28.43 15.55
CA ASP A 89 -0.61 29.13 15.86
C ASP A 89 -1.31 29.78 14.65
N VAL A 90 -1.12 29.24 13.44
CA VAL A 90 -1.78 29.76 12.22
C VAL A 90 -3.30 29.51 12.31
N PRO A 91 -4.14 30.54 12.05
CA PRO A 91 -5.59 30.39 12.13
C PRO A 91 -6.16 29.30 11.20
N SER A 92 -7.15 28.54 11.70
CA SER A 92 -7.73 27.39 10.99
C SER A 92 -8.23 27.68 9.57
N ASN A 93 -8.73 28.90 9.31
CA ASN A 93 -9.17 29.31 7.98
C ASN A 93 -8.00 29.44 6.99
N HIS A 94 -6.84 29.88 7.46
CA HIS A 94 -5.64 29.97 6.62
C HIS A 94 -5.01 28.61 6.36
N ILE A 95 -5.01 27.73 7.37
CA ILE A 95 -4.59 26.33 7.19
C ILE A 95 -5.52 25.62 6.18
N TRP A 96 -6.84 25.88 6.25
CA TRP A 96 -7.80 25.35 5.27
C TRP A 96 -7.46 25.77 3.83
N ASP A 97 -7.15 27.04 3.63
CA ASP A 97 -6.80 27.57 2.30
C ASP A 97 -5.52 26.91 1.77
N VAL A 98 -4.50 26.74 2.62
CA VAL A 98 -3.24 26.05 2.30
C VAL A 98 -3.48 24.58 1.96
N PHE A 99 -4.29 23.87 2.74
CA PHE A 99 -4.39 22.42 2.62
C PHE A 99 -5.37 21.94 1.55
N TYR A 100 -6.48 22.66 1.35
CA TYR A 100 -7.61 22.18 0.55
C TYR A 100 -7.85 22.92 -0.77
N HIS A 101 -7.17 24.02 -1.10
CA HIS A 101 -7.43 24.76 -2.35
C HIS A 101 -6.33 24.52 -3.39
N PHE A 102 -6.72 24.20 -4.63
CA PHE A 102 -5.80 24.16 -5.79
C PHE A 102 -5.31 25.55 -6.18
N LYS A 103 -6.15 26.57 -5.97
CA LYS A 103 -5.84 27.98 -6.18
C LYS A 103 -5.96 28.77 -4.90
N ILE A 104 -4.93 29.52 -4.57
CA ILE A 104 -4.78 30.23 -3.30
C ILE A 104 -4.48 31.71 -3.52
N GLY A 105 -4.71 32.50 -2.47
CA GLY A 105 -4.32 33.91 -2.44
C GLY A 105 -2.89 34.13 -1.97
N ASP A 106 -2.42 35.37 -2.08
CA ASP A 106 -1.04 35.75 -1.72
C ASP A 106 -0.64 35.36 -0.29
N HIS A 107 -1.57 35.46 0.66
CA HIS A 107 -1.32 35.12 2.05
C HIS A 107 -1.02 33.62 2.23
N ALA A 108 -1.91 32.74 1.77
CA ALA A 108 -1.71 31.29 1.86
C ALA A 108 -0.49 30.84 1.06
N PHE A 109 -0.22 31.47 -0.10
CA PHE A 109 1.00 31.22 -0.87
C PHE A 109 2.27 31.60 -0.10
N GLY A 110 2.25 32.74 0.60
CA GLY A 110 3.34 33.17 1.49
C GLY A 110 3.54 32.25 2.70
N LEU A 111 2.46 31.72 3.28
CA LEU A 111 2.51 30.74 4.37
C LEU A 111 3.20 29.44 3.91
N ILE A 112 2.82 28.89 2.75
CA ILE A 112 3.49 27.69 2.22
C ILE A 112 4.99 27.95 2.03
N LYS A 113 5.34 29.05 1.35
CA LYS A 113 6.75 29.39 1.09
C LYS A 113 7.56 29.54 2.37
N SER A 114 7.07 30.32 3.33
CA SER A 114 7.77 30.59 4.59
C SER A 114 7.88 29.34 5.46
N GLN A 115 6.79 28.58 5.61
CA GLN A 115 6.78 27.36 6.41
C GLN A 115 7.68 26.29 5.79
N SER A 116 7.62 26.09 4.47
CA SER A 116 8.51 25.14 3.80
C SER A 116 9.98 25.52 3.97
N ARG A 117 10.35 26.81 3.88
CA ARG A 117 11.73 27.25 4.17
C ARG A 117 12.16 26.95 5.61
N LYS A 118 11.29 27.22 6.58
CA LYS A 118 11.55 26.86 7.99
C LYS A 118 11.78 25.35 8.14
N LEU A 119 10.97 24.52 7.48
CA LEU A 119 11.17 23.06 7.48
C LEU A 119 12.52 22.67 6.84
N LEU A 120 12.96 23.34 5.77
CA LEU A 120 14.28 23.09 5.17
C LEU A 120 15.43 23.50 6.10
N GLU A 121 15.29 24.52 6.93
CA GLU A 121 16.31 24.85 7.92
C GLU A 121 16.37 23.77 9.02
N LEU A 122 15.21 23.33 9.51
CA LEU A 122 15.12 22.36 10.60
C LEU A 122 15.45 20.92 10.21
N THR A 123 15.40 20.59 8.91
CA THR A 123 15.62 19.22 8.40
C THR A 123 16.97 19.04 7.71
N GLU A 124 17.95 19.91 8.00
CA GLU A 124 19.33 19.76 7.52
C GLU A 124 19.96 18.44 7.98
N SER A 125 19.64 18.00 9.18
CA SER A 125 20.01 16.69 9.71
C SER A 125 18.90 16.10 10.58
N LEU A 126 18.95 14.79 10.83
CA LEU A 126 18.05 14.14 11.78
C LEU A 126 18.19 14.74 13.19
N GLU A 127 19.40 15.10 13.60
CA GLU A 127 19.64 15.72 14.91
C GLU A 127 18.99 17.10 15.01
N SER A 128 19.16 17.95 13.99
CA SER A 128 18.51 19.26 13.90
C SER A 128 16.99 19.13 13.98
N TRP A 129 16.42 18.13 13.27
CA TRP A 129 14.99 17.86 13.32
C TRP A 129 14.54 17.45 14.72
N ARG A 130 15.22 16.48 15.35
CA ARG A 130 14.88 16.00 16.71
C ARG A 130 14.91 17.11 17.76
N GLN A 131 15.86 18.05 17.65
CA GLN A 131 16.04 19.16 18.59
C GLN A 131 15.09 20.34 18.31
N SER A 132 14.42 20.35 17.16
CA SER A 132 13.46 21.39 16.79
C SER A 132 12.17 21.31 17.63
N GLU A 133 11.39 22.40 17.61
CA GLU A 133 10.07 22.45 18.25
C GLU A 133 9.12 21.37 17.70
N TYR A 134 9.18 21.10 16.39
CA TYR A 134 8.36 20.09 15.72
C TYR A 134 8.81 18.66 16.05
N GLY A 135 10.12 18.45 16.18
CA GLY A 135 10.71 17.15 16.51
C GLY A 135 10.26 16.58 17.85
N SER A 136 9.65 17.39 18.72
CA SER A 136 9.08 16.93 19.99
C SER A 136 7.89 15.96 19.81
N PHE A 137 7.10 16.12 18.72
CA PHE A 137 5.90 15.30 18.47
C PHE A 137 5.76 14.80 17.03
N LEU A 138 6.48 15.36 16.06
CA LEU A 138 6.57 14.87 14.69
C LEU A 138 7.90 14.13 14.52
N LYS A 139 7.86 12.80 14.50
CA LYS A 139 9.04 11.94 14.44
C LYS A 139 9.19 11.33 13.05
N MET A 140 10.42 11.00 12.68
CA MET A 140 10.70 10.22 11.48
C MET A 140 10.91 8.76 11.86
N VAL A 141 10.45 7.83 11.02
CA VAL A 141 10.71 6.40 11.20
C VAL A 141 12.07 6.02 10.63
N THR A 142 12.48 6.63 9.52
CA THR A 142 13.77 6.40 8.86
C THR A 142 14.44 7.71 8.45
N ALA A 143 15.76 7.66 8.28
CA ALA A 143 16.53 8.75 7.65
C ALA A 143 16.03 9.04 6.22
N SER A 144 15.79 7.99 5.43
CA SER A 144 15.31 8.11 4.04
C SER A 144 13.97 8.86 3.96
N SER A 145 13.05 8.62 4.89
CA SER A 145 11.78 9.36 4.95
C SER A 145 12.00 10.87 5.08
N LEU A 146 12.94 11.30 5.94
CA LEU A 146 13.23 12.73 6.10
C LEU A 146 13.78 13.34 4.81
N LEU A 147 14.69 12.62 4.13
CA LEU A 147 15.29 13.07 2.88
C LEU A 147 14.23 13.26 1.79
N GLU A 148 13.35 12.27 1.59
CA GLU A 148 12.27 12.37 0.60
C GLU A 148 11.31 13.53 0.91
N LEU A 149 10.91 13.71 2.16
CA LEU A 149 10.01 14.81 2.55
C LEU A 149 10.64 16.19 2.32
N ARG A 150 11.96 16.30 2.57
CA ARG A 150 12.73 17.53 2.35
C ARG A 150 12.73 17.95 0.88
N GLU A 151 12.72 17.02 -0.07
CA GLU A 151 12.65 17.33 -1.50
C GLU A 151 11.33 18.05 -1.85
N TYR A 152 10.20 17.61 -1.30
CA TYR A 152 8.91 18.26 -1.53
C TYR A 152 8.85 19.67 -0.92
N TRP A 153 9.34 19.85 0.31
CA TRP A 153 9.41 21.19 0.90
C TRP A 153 10.35 22.12 0.13
N THR A 154 11.39 21.60 -0.50
CA THR A 154 12.26 22.36 -1.41
C THR A 154 11.45 22.85 -2.60
N GLN A 155 10.74 21.96 -3.28
CA GLN A 155 9.88 22.30 -4.41
C GLN A 155 8.78 23.31 -4.04
N TYR A 156 8.20 23.21 -2.84
CA TYR A 156 7.18 24.15 -2.36
C TYR A 156 7.77 25.54 -2.08
N ALA A 157 8.95 25.62 -1.47
CA ALA A 157 9.64 26.88 -1.17
C ALA A 157 10.07 27.62 -2.44
N ASP A 158 10.55 26.87 -3.44
CA ASP A 158 11.12 27.40 -4.68
C ASP A 158 10.05 27.69 -5.75
N PHE A 159 8.81 27.22 -5.56
CA PHE A 159 7.74 27.37 -6.54
C PHE A 159 7.51 28.81 -7.02
N SER A 160 7.69 29.78 -6.13
CA SER A 160 7.54 31.21 -6.45
C SER A 160 8.64 31.77 -7.36
N GLU A 161 9.74 31.04 -7.51
CA GLU A 161 10.94 31.42 -8.25
C GLU A 161 11.00 30.69 -9.60
N LEU A 162 9.99 29.87 -9.90
CA LEU A 162 9.88 29.17 -11.18
C LEU A 162 9.75 30.16 -12.35
N PRO A 163 10.37 29.85 -13.50
CA PRO A 163 10.21 30.64 -14.71
C PRO A 163 8.73 30.79 -15.12
N PRO A 164 8.30 31.95 -15.64
CA PRO A 164 6.92 32.18 -16.05
C PRO A 164 6.37 31.12 -17.02
N ASP A 165 7.19 30.64 -17.95
CA ASP A 165 6.80 29.59 -18.91
C ASP A 165 6.50 28.25 -18.24
N ARG A 166 7.23 27.90 -17.17
CA ARG A 166 7.00 26.68 -16.40
C ARG A 166 5.69 26.77 -15.60
N ILE A 167 5.42 27.91 -14.97
CA ILE A 167 4.14 28.19 -14.30
C ILE A 167 2.98 28.12 -15.29
N LYS A 168 3.14 28.71 -16.49
CA LYS A 168 2.10 28.67 -17.54
C LYS A 168 1.77 27.23 -17.94
N LYS A 169 2.76 26.36 -18.13
CA LYS A 169 2.54 24.92 -18.41
C LYS A 169 1.73 24.24 -17.30
N LEU A 170 2.03 24.51 -16.03
CA LEU A 170 1.26 23.96 -14.91
C LEU A 170 -0.18 24.48 -14.89
N GLN A 171 -0.38 25.77 -15.20
CA GLN A 171 -1.72 26.34 -15.33
C GLN A 171 -2.53 25.69 -16.45
N GLU A 172 -1.90 25.38 -17.59
CA GLU A 172 -2.51 24.69 -18.71
C GLU A 172 -2.92 23.25 -18.32
N LYS A 173 -2.05 22.50 -17.62
CA LYS A 173 -2.39 21.17 -17.09
C LYS A 173 -3.63 21.22 -16.18
N TYR A 174 -3.68 22.16 -15.24
CA TYR A 174 -4.84 22.36 -14.37
C TYR A 174 -6.11 22.77 -15.14
N ALA A 175 -5.98 23.66 -16.14
CA ALA A 175 -7.11 24.20 -16.88
C ALA A 175 -7.90 23.13 -17.66
N VAL A 176 -7.25 22.04 -18.09
CA VAL A 176 -7.92 20.89 -18.73
C VAL A 176 -8.97 20.29 -17.79
N SER A 177 -8.56 19.88 -16.58
CA SER A 177 -9.45 19.28 -15.59
C SER A 177 -10.48 20.27 -15.06
N ALA A 178 -10.08 21.54 -14.85
CA ALA A 178 -10.98 22.61 -14.40
C ALA A 178 -12.12 22.91 -15.39
N LYS A 179 -11.95 22.61 -16.68
CA LYS A 179 -13.01 22.72 -17.69
C LYS A 179 -13.84 21.44 -17.79
N GLN A 180 -13.22 20.26 -17.78
CA GLN A 180 -13.91 19.00 -18.03
C GLN A 180 -14.80 18.55 -16.86
N ILE A 181 -14.33 18.70 -15.62
CA ILE A 181 -15.02 18.16 -14.44
C ILE A 181 -16.34 18.87 -14.15
N PRO A 182 -16.44 20.23 -14.19
CA PRO A 182 -17.71 20.92 -14.00
C PRO A 182 -18.76 20.55 -15.07
N GLU A 183 -18.37 20.37 -16.34
CA GLU A 183 -19.28 19.94 -17.40
C GLU A 183 -19.85 18.54 -17.16
N ARG A 184 -19.01 17.62 -16.67
CA ARG A 184 -19.46 16.30 -16.23
C ARG A 184 -20.41 16.39 -15.03
N ALA A 185 -20.10 17.23 -14.05
CA ALA A 185 -20.93 17.42 -12.86
C ALA A 185 -22.29 18.08 -13.17
N LYS A 186 -22.40 18.92 -14.22
CA LYS A 186 -23.68 19.49 -14.67
C LYS A 186 -24.62 18.45 -15.27
N THR A 187 -24.05 17.42 -15.92
CA THR A 187 -24.82 16.38 -16.63
C THR A 187 -25.09 15.15 -15.78
N HIS A 188 -24.25 14.86 -14.79
CA HIS A 188 -24.32 13.66 -13.96
C HIS A 188 -24.09 13.99 -12.48
N LEU A 189 -24.88 13.38 -11.60
CA LEU A 189 -24.64 13.45 -10.15
C LEU A 189 -23.49 12.52 -9.79
N ASN A 190 -22.45 13.07 -9.18
CA ASN A 190 -21.35 12.27 -8.67
C ASN A 190 -21.74 11.61 -7.34
N GLY A 191 -22.03 10.31 -7.38
CA GLY A 191 -22.44 9.54 -6.21
C GLY A 191 -21.33 9.44 -5.14
N GLN A 192 -20.06 9.47 -5.54
CA GLN A 192 -18.94 9.32 -4.62
C GLN A 192 -18.80 10.52 -3.69
N VAL A 193 -18.97 11.74 -4.20
CA VAL A 193 -18.86 12.97 -3.40
C VAL A 193 -20.02 13.17 -2.43
N THR A 194 -21.14 12.47 -2.65
CA THR A 194 -22.32 12.54 -1.79
C THR A 194 -22.29 11.50 -0.66
N ARG A 195 -21.38 10.50 -0.72
CA ARG A 195 -21.25 9.42 0.27
C ARG A 195 -21.21 9.95 1.71
N SER A 196 -20.46 11.03 1.94
CA SER A 196 -20.29 11.59 3.28
C SER A 196 -21.56 12.22 3.87
N ALA A 197 -22.65 12.33 3.09
CA ALA A 197 -23.97 12.74 3.56
C ALA A 197 -24.81 11.60 4.16
N ALA A 198 -24.36 10.35 4.08
CA ALA A 198 -25.00 9.18 4.67
C ALA A 198 -26.52 9.13 4.39
N ASN A 199 -27.36 9.01 5.42
CA ASN A 199 -28.82 8.91 5.28
C ASN A 199 -29.48 10.18 4.70
N SER A 200 -28.77 11.32 4.69
CA SER A 200 -29.24 12.59 4.13
C SER A 200 -28.82 12.79 2.66
N TRP A 201 -28.41 11.71 1.99
CA TRP A 201 -27.86 11.79 0.63
C TRP A 201 -28.84 12.38 -0.39
N ARG A 202 -30.16 12.18 -0.23
CA ARG A 202 -31.17 12.68 -1.18
C ARG A 202 -31.19 14.20 -1.22
N GLU A 203 -31.15 14.81 -0.03
CA GLU A 203 -31.12 16.25 0.17
C GLU A 203 -29.75 16.81 -0.21
N ALA A 204 -28.67 16.06 0.05
CA ALA A 204 -27.30 16.48 -0.19
C ALA A 204 -26.85 16.38 -1.66
N ALA A 205 -27.40 15.46 -2.45
CA ALA A 205 -26.87 15.10 -3.76
C ALA A 205 -26.68 16.30 -4.71
N LYS A 206 -27.72 17.13 -4.89
CA LYS A 206 -27.63 18.31 -5.77
C LYS A 206 -26.72 19.40 -5.18
N PRO A 207 -26.90 19.85 -3.92
CA PRO A 207 -26.04 20.87 -3.32
C PRO A 207 -24.56 20.49 -3.28
N VAL A 208 -24.23 19.26 -2.89
CA VAL A 208 -22.83 18.79 -2.79
C VAL A 208 -22.21 18.67 -4.18
N ASN A 209 -22.94 18.14 -5.17
CA ASN A 209 -22.45 18.07 -6.54
C ASN A 209 -22.20 19.47 -7.15
N ALA A 210 -23.03 20.47 -6.81
CA ALA A 210 -22.79 21.86 -7.21
C ALA A 210 -21.54 22.44 -6.52
N GLN A 211 -21.31 22.15 -5.25
CA GLN A 211 -20.09 22.56 -4.53
C GLN A 211 -18.84 21.89 -5.10
N TYR A 212 -18.94 20.63 -5.52
CA TYR A 212 -17.89 19.89 -6.22
C TYR A 212 -17.56 20.53 -7.58
N ALA A 213 -18.58 20.85 -8.39
CA ALA A 213 -18.38 21.52 -9.68
C ALA A 213 -17.69 22.89 -9.49
N HIS A 214 -18.19 23.70 -8.55
CA HIS A 214 -17.60 24.99 -8.19
C HIS A 214 -16.14 24.87 -7.76
N TYR A 215 -15.84 23.87 -6.93
CA TYR A 215 -14.50 23.62 -6.42
C TYR A 215 -13.51 23.34 -7.56
N TRP A 216 -13.89 22.51 -8.53
CA TRP A 216 -13.04 22.20 -9.67
C TRP A 216 -12.90 23.36 -10.66
N GLU A 217 -13.98 24.10 -10.90
CA GLU A 217 -13.99 25.27 -11.80
C GLU A 217 -13.08 26.39 -11.30
N HIS A 218 -13.13 26.67 -10.00
CA HIS A 218 -12.41 27.80 -9.40
C HIS A 218 -11.13 27.40 -8.64
N GLY A 219 -10.96 26.12 -8.34
CA GLY A 219 -9.84 25.60 -7.55
C GLY A 219 -9.93 25.92 -6.06
N THR A 220 -11.09 26.33 -5.56
CA THR A 220 -11.28 26.80 -4.18
C THR A 220 -12.70 26.58 -3.68
N THR A 221 -12.86 26.55 -2.36
CA THR A 221 -14.17 26.47 -1.67
C THR A 221 -14.81 27.84 -1.42
N VAL A 222 -14.12 28.92 -1.80
CA VAL A 222 -14.57 30.32 -1.68
C VAL A 222 -15.66 30.61 -2.69
N THR A 223 -16.73 31.29 -2.28
CA THR A 223 -17.89 31.62 -3.15
C THR A 223 -18.07 33.11 -3.40
N THR A 224 -17.39 33.99 -2.65
CA THR A 224 -17.58 35.43 -2.80
C THR A 224 -16.73 35.98 -3.96
N SER A 225 -17.34 36.80 -4.84
CA SER A 225 -16.63 37.33 -6.02
C SER A 225 -15.41 38.18 -5.67
N LYS A 226 -15.39 38.82 -4.50
CA LYS A 226 -14.26 39.62 -4.01
C LYS A 226 -13.06 38.75 -3.66
N GLU A 227 -13.28 37.61 -3.03
CA GLU A 227 -12.22 36.69 -2.62
C GLU A 227 -11.77 35.81 -3.80
N LEU A 228 -12.68 35.40 -4.68
CA LEU A 228 -12.34 34.67 -5.91
C LEU A 228 -11.35 35.43 -6.80
N LYS A 229 -11.48 36.76 -6.87
CA LYS A 229 -10.51 37.62 -7.60
C LYS A 229 -9.11 37.60 -6.99
N LYS A 230 -8.96 37.19 -5.74
CA LYS A 230 -7.68 37.10 -5.03
C LYS A 230 -7.07 35.70 -5.10
N THR A 231 -7.84 34.66 -5.38
CA THR A 231 -7.38 33.26 -5.45
C THR A 231 -6.91 32.90 -6.86
N THR A 232 -5.73 33.40 -7.24
CA THR A 232 -5.20 33.24 -8.60
C THR A 232 -3.93 32.38 -8.68
N LYS A 233 -3.20 32.23 -7.57
CA LYS A 233 -1.93 31.50 -7.54
C LYS A 233 -2.17 30.00 -7.43
N LEU A 234 -1.38 29.21 -8.16
CA LEU A 234 -1.39 27.76 -7.99
C LEU A 234 -0.81 27.39 -6.62
N ASN A 235 -1.44 26.44 -5.96
CA ASN A 235 -0.93 25.87 -4.73
C ASN A 235 0.09 24.76 -5.05
N PRO A 236 1.39 24.93 -4.75
CA PRO A 236 2.43 23.97 -5.14
C PRO A 236 2.21 22.56 -4.58
N THR A 237 1.48 22.41 -3.46
CA THR A 237 1.26 21.10 -2.83
C THR A 237 0.38 20.17 -3.66
N PHE A 238 -0.20 20.63 -4.76
CA PHE A 238 -0.99 19.81 -5.69
C PHE A 238 -0.27 19.49 -6.99
N PHE A 239 0.92 20.06 -7.21
CA PHE A 239 1.64 19.99 -8.48
C PHE A 239 2.91 19.13 -8.41
N TYR A 240 3.20 18.56 -7.24
CA TYR A 240 4.32 17.66 -7.02
C TYR A 240 3.83 16.42 -6.28
N SER A 241 4.09 15.26 -6.87
CA SER A 241 3.87 13.93 -6.28
C SER A 241 5.01 12.99 -6.68
N SER A 242 4.94 11.71 -6.32
CA SER A 242 5.87 10.68 -6.80
C SER A 242 5.93 10.60 -8.34
N LEU A 243 4.87 11.05 -9.02
CA LEU A 243 4.77 11.14 -10.48
C LEU A 243 5.55 12.32 -11.08
N GLY A 244 6.04 13.22 -10.24
CA GLY A 244 6.81 14.41 -10.63
C GLY A 244 5.98 15.68 -10.71
N GLU A 245 6.43 16.60 -11.57
CA GLU A 245 5.78 17.90 -11.75
C GLU A 245 4.61 17.82 -12.73
N GLY A 246 3.40 17.99 -12.21
CA GLY A 246 2.19 17.73 -12.98
C GLY A 246 0.92 18.23 -12.30
N PHE A 247 -0.21 17.77 -12.79
CA PHE A 247 -1.50 17.98 -12.14
C PHE A 247 -2.35 16.73 -12.34
N ASP A 248 -1.84 15.63 -11.80
CA ASP A 248 -2.39 14.28 -11.97
C ASP A 248 -3.35 13.95 -10.81
N VAL A 249 -4.01 14.97 -10.27
CA VAL A 249 -4.91 14.88 -9.12
C VAL A 249 -6.14 14.04 -9.46
N TYR A 250 -6.47 13.08 -8.61
CA TYR A 250 -7.62 12.20 -8.76
C TYR A 250 -8.90 13.02 -9.00
N THR A 251 -9.67 12.66 -10.03
CA THR A 251 -10.77 13.50 -10.50
C THR A 251 -11.89 13.71 -9.48
N ASN A 252 -12.13 12.77 -8.54
CA ASN A 252 -13.12 12.98 -7.47
C ASN A 252 -12.54 13.66 -6.22
N THR A 253 -11.33 14.24 -6.31
CA THR A 253 -10.75 15.02 -5.22
C THR A 253 -11.66 16.20 -4.87
N PHE A 254 -12.07 16.25 -3.61
CA PHE A 254 -12.95 17.24 -3.00
C PHE A 254 -12.78 17.13 -1.48
N PRO A 255 -12.99 18.19 -0.67
CA PRO A 255 -13.01 18.09 0.79
C PRO A 255 -14.19 17.26 1.36
N GLN A 256 -14.36 16.03 0.86
CA GLN A 256 -15.38 15.04 1.22
C GLN A 256 -14.98 14.16 2.40
N GLY A 257 -13.76 14.35 2.94
CA GLY A 257 -13.27 13.67 4.13
C GLY A 257 -14.07 13.92 5.41
N TYR A 258 -15.10 14.77 5.36
CA TYR A 258 -15.89 15.21 6.52
C TYR A 258 -17.34 14.73 6.42
N HIS A 259 -18.02 14.61 7.56
CA HIS A 259 -19.42 14.19 7.58
C HIS A 259 -20.33 15.33 7.10
N PHE A 260 -20.98 15.17 5.96
CA PHE A 260 -21.91 16.17 5.42
C PHE A 260 -23.34 16.03 5.97
N SER A 261 -23.71 14.86 6.51
CA SER A 261 -25.07 14.60 7.03
C SER A 261 -25.57 15.65 8.06
N PRO A 262 -24.73 16.17 8.99
CA PRO A 262 -25.12 17.25 9.89
C PRO A 262 -25.54 18.57 9.22
N ALA A 263 -25.16 18.81 7.96
CA ALA A 263 -25.60 20.00 7.21
C ALA A 263 -27.04 19.87 6.68
N PHE A 264 -27.57 18.65 6.64
CA PHE A 264 -28.88 18.34 6.05
C PHE A 264 -29.84 17.69 7.05
N THR A 265 -29.41 17.56 8.30
CA THR A 265 -30.18 16.94 9.38
C THR A 265 -30.49 17.99 10.46
N PRO A 266 -31.74 18.09 10.93
CA PRO A 266 -32.07 18.96 12.06
C PRO A 266 -31.47 18.40 13.35
N LEU A 267 -30.35 18.97 13.79
CA LEU A 267 -29.68 18.61 15.04
C LEU A 267 -30.09 19.54 16.17
N LEU A 268 -30.40 18.97 17.34
CA LEU A 268 -30.64 19.74 18.57
C LEU A 268 -29.36 20.41 19.08
N SER A 269 -28.23 19.71 18.94
CA SER A 269 -26.90 20.18 19.30
C SER A 269 -25.89 19.54 18.35
N ASP A 270 -24.89 20.30 17.94
CA ASP A 270 -23.79 19.83 17.11
C ASP A 270 -22.47 20.30 17.74
N PRO A 271 -21.60 19.37 18.17
CA PRO A 271 -20.33 19.72 18.80
C PRO A 271 -19.34 20.39 17.85
N ALA A 272 -19.50 20.22 16.53
CA ALA A 272 -18.58 20.80 15.55
C ALA A 272 -18.83 22.30 15.32
N GLY A 273 -20.07 22.78 15.52
CA GLY A 273 -20.40 24.19 15.32
C GLY A 273 -21.87 24.44 15.01
N PRO A 274 -22.23 25.71 14.71
CA PRO A 274 -23.62 26.10 14.52
C PRO A 274 -24.29 25.40 13.33
N ALA A 275 -25.62 25.30 13.39
CA ALA A 275 -26.43 24.76 12.29
C ALA A 275 -26.16 25.49 10.97
N THR A 276 -26.08 24.73 9.88
CA THR A 276 -25.86 25.25 8.53
C THR A 276 -26.46 24.30 7.52
N THR A 277 -26.85 24.82 6.35
CA THR A 277 -27.36 24.04 5.22
C THR A 277 -26.29 23.76 4.16
N SER A 278 -25.04 24.13 4.44
CA SER A 278 -23.91 23.95 3.52
C SER A 278 -22.97 22.86 4.03
N ALA A 279 -22.83 21.79 3.24
CA ALA A 279 -21.88 20.71 3.50
C ALA A 279 -20.45 21.25 3.69
N MET A 280 -20.02 22.16 2.83
CA MET A 280 -18.70 22.78 2.94
C MET A 280 -18.51 23.67 4.18
N ALA A 281 -19.56 24.40 4.61
CA ALA A 281 -19.49 25.14 5.87
C ALA A 281 -19.36 24.19 7.06
N LYS A 282 -20.07 23.05 7.02
CA LYS A 282 -19.99 22.01 8.04
C LYS A 282 -18.61 21.31 8.05
N ALA A 283 -18.02 21.07 6.89
CA ALA A 283 -16.66 20.56 6.77
C ALA A 283 -15.62 21.48 7.44
N LYS A 284 -15.70 22.79 7.19
CA LYS A 284 -14.83 23.80 7.83
C LYS A 284 -15.02 23.85 9.36
N GLN A 285 -16.25 23.66 9.85
CA GLN A 285 -16.53 23.56 11.29
C GLN A 285 -15.87 22.33 11.92
N GLN A 286 -16.04 21.15 11.31
CA GLN A 286 -15.39 19.91 11.75
C GLN A 286 -13.87 20.00 11.70
N PHE A 287 -13.31 20.59 10.63
CA PHE A 287 -11.88 20.83 10.53
C PHE A 287 -11.36 21.71 11.68
N LYS A 288 -12.03 22.83 11.95
CA LYS A 288 -11.67 23.71 13.06
C LYS A 288 -11.73 22.99 14.41
N ALA A 289 -12.77 22.19 14.64
CA ALA A 289 -12.90 21.38 15.86
C ALA A 289 -11.75 20.36 16.00
N GLY A 290 -11.42 19.66 14.91
CA GLY A 290 -10.28 18.74 14.83
C GLY A 290 -8.95 19.39 15.16
N LEU A 291 -8.64 20.53 14.53
CA LEU A 291 -7.41 21.29 14.81
C LEU A 291 -7.34 21.74 16.27
N SER A 292 -8.46 22.24 16.82
CA SER A 292 -8.52 22.70 18.22
C SER A 292 -8.28 21.55 19.20
N ALA A 293 -8.89 20.40 18.96
CA ALA A 293 -8.71 19.21 19.79
C ALA A 293 -7.29 18.62 19.68
N PHE A 294 -6.70 18.68 18.49
CA PHE A 294 -5.30 18.30 18.30
C PHE A 294 -4.36 19.22 19.10
N GLN A 295 -4.55 20.54 19.04
CA GLN A 295 -3.76 21.50 19.83
C GLN A 295 -3.91 21.25 21.34
N MET A 296 -5.10 20.88 21.83
CA MET A 296 -5.29 20.48 23.24
C MET A 296 -4.49 19.24 23.59
N SER A 297 -4.52 18.22 22.74
CA SER A 297 -3.73 16.98 22.90
C SER A 297 -2.23 17.30 22.89
N ARG A 298 -1.82 18.24 22.04
CA ARG A 298 -0.44 18.70 21.93
C ARG A 298 0.02 19.43 23.19
N LYS A 299 -0.75 20.38 23.69
CA LYS A 299 -0.48 21.06 24.99
C LYS A 299 -0.44 20.08 26.17
N ALA A 300 -1.21 19.00 26.11
CA ALA A 300 -1.21 17.93 27.11
C ALA A 300 -0.07 16.91 26.98
N ASN A 301 0.83 17.06 26.00
CA ASN A 301 1.86 16.08 25.66
C ASN A 301 1.30 14.67 25.37
N SER A 302 0.09 14.59 24.82
CA SER A 302 -0.62 13.32 24.65
C SER A 302 -0.61 12.82 23.21
N VAL A 303 -0.07 13.55 22.23
CA VAL A 303 -0.03 13.11 20.82
C VAL A 303 1.39 13.10 20.27
N ILE A 304 1.74 12.02 19.59
CA ILE A 304 2.97 11.87 18.82
C ILE A 304 2.61 11.24 17.47
N LEU A 305 3.17 11.78 16.39
CA LEU A 305 3.01 11.29 15.03
C LEU A 305 4.39 10.86 14.51
N ARG A 306 4.50 9.66 13.93
CA ARG A 306 5.72 9.14 13.30
C ARG A 306 5.47 8.96 11.81
N PHE A 307 6.39 9.40 10.97
CA PHE A 307 6.21 9.38 9.51
C PHE A 307 7.19 8.42 8.85
N PHE A 308 6.65 7.52 8.04
CA PHE A 308 7.40 6.62 7.16
C PHE A 308 6.91 6.77 5.73
N VAL A 309 7.82 7.07 4.81
CA VAL A 309 7.55 7.04 3.38
C VAL A 309 7.88 5.64 2.86
N GLY A 310 6.88 4.93 2.33
CA GLY A 310 7.09 3.61 1.73
C GLY A 310 5.86 2.71 1.76
N ASP A 311 6.09 1.45 1.36
CA ASP A 311 5.09 0.40 1.24
C ASP A 311 4.64 -0.14 2.61
N ALA A 312 3.32 -0.33 2.74
CA ALA A 312 2.69 -0.78 3.96
C ALA A 312 3.06 -2.22 4.35
N LEU A 313 3.20 -3.14 3.38
CA LEU A 313 3.57 -4.53 3.67
C LEU A 313 5.04 -4.61 4.07
N ALA A 314 5.91 -3.85 3.40
CA ALA A 314 7.34 -3.76 3.71
C ALA A 314 7.58 -3.19 5.11
N LEU A 315 6.92 -2.10 5.48
CA LEU A 315 7.02 -1.55 6.84
C LEU A 315 6.56 -2.57 7.89
N CYS A 316 5.42 -3.24 7.66
CA CYS A 316 4.93 -4.25 8.60
C CYS A 316 5.94 -5.39 8.80
N ARG A 317 6.56 -5.88 7.71
CA ARG A 317 7.62 -6.90 7.80
C ARG A 317 8.84 -6.38 8.52
N ALA A 318 9.33 -5.19 8.18
CA ALA A 318 10.47 -4.57 8.82
C ALA A 318 10.27 -4.42 10.34
N LEU A 319 9.11 -3.92 10.78
CA LEU A 319 8.75 -3.81 12.20
C LEU A 319 8.71 -5.19 12.89
N SER A 320 8.12 -6.20 12.25
CA SER A 320 8.05 -7.56 12.78
C SER A 320 9.43 -8.22 12.90
N GLN A 321 10.29 -8.02 11.90
CA GLN A 321 11.67 -8.49 11.91
C GLN A 321 12.51 -7.79 12.98
N TYR A 322 12.38 -6.47 13.11
CA TYR A 322 13.05 -5.70 14.15
C TYR A 322 12.58 -6.13 15.55
N ALA A 323 11.28 -6.30 15.77
CA ALA A 323 10.74 -6.77 17.04
C ALA A 323 11.34 -8.13 17.46
N ARG A 324 11.63 -9.03 16.50
CA ARG A 324 12.24 -10.34 16.76
C ARG A 324 13.76 -10.32 16.91
N SER A 325 14.46 -9.56 16.08
CA SER A 325 15.91 -9.64 15.92
C SER A 325 16.68 -8.50 16.59
N GLN A 326 16.01 -7.38 16.87
CA GLN A 326 16.59 -6.11 17.30
C GLN A 326 17.64 -5.54 16.32
N LYS A 327 17.66 -6.02 15.07
CA LYS A 327 18.49 -5.47 13.99
C LYS A 327 17.73 -4.37 13.25
N THR A 328 18.31 -3.17 13.20
CA THR A 328 17.68 -2.00 12.59
C THR A 328 17.72 -2.03 11.07
N ASP A 329 18.79 -2.58 10.49
CA ASP A 329 18.86 -2.93 9.08
C ASP A 329 18.04 -4.20 8.82
N THR A 330 16.87 -4.03 8.19
CA THR A 330 15.93 -5.13 7.98
C THR A 330 16.05 -5.77 6.60
N GLN A 331 16.89 -5.23 5.70
CA GLN A 331 17.02 -5.70 4.31
C GLN A 331 15.70 -5.71 3.51
N GLU A 332 14.64 -5.09 4.03
CA GLU A 332 13.37 -4.91 3.34
C GLU A 332 13.46 -3.63 2.52
N PHE A 333 13.03 -3.66 1.26
CA PHE A 333 12.98 -2.46 0.42
C PHE A 333 11.86 -1.52 0.86
N THR A 334 12.08 -0.20 0.76
CA THR A 334 11.10 0.80 1.18
C THR A 334 9.81 0.73 0.39
N SER A 335 9.84 0.45 -0.91
CA SER A 335 8.65 0.26 -1.73
C SER A 335 8.94 -0.61 -2.98
N PRO A 336 7.90 -1.09 -3.69
CA PRO A 336 8.07 -1.48 -5.08
C PRO A 336 8.72 -0.31 -5.84
N TRP A 337 9.66 -0.60 -6.76
CA TRP A 337 10.35 0.40 -7.60
C TRP A 337 11.48 1.20 -6.94
N ARG A 338 11.87 0.87 -5.71
CA ARG A 338 12.99 1.49 -4.98
C ARG A 338 14.05 0.46 -4.60
N ALA A 339 15.30 0.87 -4.58
CA ALA A 339 16.44 0.07 -4.10
C ALA A 339 16.79 0.40 -2.65
N THR A 340 16.32 1.53 -2.14
CA THR A 340 16.51 1.94 -0.75
C THR A 340 15.90 0.90 0.21
N THR A 341 16.67 0.48 1.20
CA THR A 341 16.20 -0.43 2.26
C THR A 341 15.69 0.31 3.49
N ILE A 342 14.88 -0.37 4.29
CA ILE A 342 14.31 0.14 5.53
C ILE A 342 15.35 -0.03 6.65
N ASP A 343 15.95 1.08 7.06
CA ASP A 343 16.75 1.17 8.29
C ASP A 343 15.95 1.83 9.41
N LEU A 344 15.61 1.03 10.43
CA LEU A 344 14.86 1.45 11.61
C LEU A 344 15.73 2.09 12.70
N SER A 345 16.96 2.50 12.41
CA SER A 345 17.85 3.13 13.40
C SER A 345 17.26 4.42 13.99
N GLU A 346 16.59 5.24 13.19
CA GLU A 346 15.89 6.43 13.70
C GLU A 346 14.68 6.06 14.56
N HIS A 347 13.90 5.05 14.14
CA HIS A 347 12.78 4.52 14.92
C HIS A 347 13.24 3.97 16.27
N ALA A 348 14.35 3.24 16.30
CA ALA A 348 14.97 2.68 17.50
C ALA A 348 15.52 3.76 18.45
N ALA A 349 16.09 4.83 17.91
CA ALA A 349 16.62 5.96 18.66
C ALA A 349 15.55 6.96 19.12
N SER A 350 14.29 6.78 18.71
CA SER A 350 13.20 7.71 18.97
C SER A 350 12.89 7.86 20.47
N SER A 351 12.59 9.09 20.88
CA SER A 351 12.18 9.44 22.25
C SER A 351 10.87 10.22 22.24
N PRO A 352 9.79 9.72 22.88
CA PRO A 352 9.72 8.44 23.59
C PRO A 352 9.86 7.22 22.64
N PRO A 353 10.20 6.03 23.19
CA PRO A 353 10.39 4.82 22.41
C PRO A 353 9.20 4.56 21.47
N ALA A 354 9.49 4.22 20.23
CA ALA A 354 8.47 3.95 19.24
C ALA A 354 7.81 2.57 19.50
N PRO A 355 6.49 2.44 19.28
CA PRO A 355 5.78 1.18 19.50
C PRO A 355 6.18 0.12 18.47
N LEU A 356 6.38 -1.11 18.94
CA LEU A 356 6.62 -2.30 18.10
C LEU A 356 5.36 -3.16 17.90
N CYS A 357 4.36 -2.94 18.75
CA CYS A 357 3.05 -3.57 18.65
C CYS A 357 1.98 -2.51 18.86
N PHE A 358 0.83 -2.67 18.23
CA PHE A 358 -0.20 -1.64 18.11
C PHE A 358 -1.53 -2.10 18.69
N ASP A 359 -2.28 -1.17 19.29
CA ASP A 359 -3.67 -1.37 19.67
C ASP A 359 -4.58 -1.31 18.43
N VAL A 360 -4.21 -0.49 17.45
CA VAL A 360 -5.00 -0.31 16.22
C VAL A 360 -4.06 -0.36 15.02
N ILE A 361 -4.41 -1.18 14.03
CA ILE A 361 -3.78 -1.17 12.71
C ILE A 361 -4.87 -0.84 11.69
N ASP A 362 -4.71 0.22 10.92
CA ASP A 362 -5.67 0.57 9.87
C ASP A 362 -4.98 0.47 8.51
N PHE A 363 -5.42 -0.47 7.67
CA PHE A 363 -4.96 -0.59 6.29
C PHE A 363 -5.75 0.30 5.32
N SER A 364 -6.76 1.02 5.80
CA SER A 364 -7.67 1.81 4.98
C SER A 364 -8.10 1.04 3.72
N THR A 365 -8.04 1.66 2.55
CA THR A 365 -8.39 1.04 1.26
C THR A 365 -7.31 0.12 0.68
N LEU A 366 -6.12 0.04 1.30
CA LEU A 366 -5.03 -0.80 0.80
C LEU A 366 -5.36 -2.30 0.85
N GLY A 367 -6.32 -2.73 1.66
CA GLY A 367 -6.77 -4.13 1.69
C GLY A 367 -7.26 -4.65 0.33
N SER A 368 -7.84 -3.78 -0.51
CA SER A 368 -8.21 -4.16 -1.88
C SER A 368 -7.08 -4.04 -2.89
N GLU A 369 -6.06 -3.22 -2.62
CA GLU A 369 -4.95 -2.97 -3.55
C GLU A 369 -3.82 -3.97 -3.36
N LEU A 370 -3.58 -4.39 -2.12
CA LEU A 370 -2.49 -5.26 -1.70
C LEU A 370 -2.94 -6.71 -1.43
N GLY A 371 -4.25 -6.97 -1.52
CA GLY A 371 -4.87 -8.24 -1.18
C GLY A 371 -5.11 -8.40 0.32
N ILE A 372 -6.35 -8.69 0.70
CA ILE A 372 -6.76 -8.71 2.11
C ILE A 372 -5.95 -9.70 2.94
N LEU A 373 -5.67 -10.91 2.42
CA LEU A 373 -4.93 -11.91 3.20
C LEU A 373 -3.46 -11.50 3.41
N ASN A 374 -2.84 -10.78 2.48
CA ASN A 374 -1.51 -10.22 2.69
C ASN A 374 -1.52 -9.20 3.83
N THR A 375 -2.50 -8.29 3.84
CA THR A 375 -2.64 -7.28 4.91
C THR A 375 -2.85 -7.91 6.29
N LEU A 376 -3.72 -8.92 6.38
CA LEU A 376 -3.99 -9.63 7.63
C LEU A 376 -2.76 -10.44 8.09
N LEU A 377 -2.05 -11.07 7.15
CA LEU A 377 -0.87 -11.89 7.45
C LEU A 377 0.27 -11.07 8.06
N VAL A 378 0.56 -9.88 7.50
CA VAL A 378 1.63 -9.02 8.03
C VAL A 378 1.18 -8.17 9.21
N GLY A 379 -0.11 -7.85 9.31
CA GLY A 379 -0.66 -7.05 10.41
C GLY A 379 -0.86 -7.85 11.70
N GLN A 380 -1.27 -9.12 11.63
CA GLN A 380 -1.60 -9.92 12.81
C GLN A 380 -0.46 -10.02 13.84
N PRO A 381 0.82 -10.25 13.46
CA PRO A 381 1.92 -10.32 14.41
C PRO A 381 2.21 -9.01 15.15
N LEU A 382 1.78 -7.87 14.59
CA LEU A 382 2.01 -6.54 15.14
C LEU A 382 0.91 -6.09 16.10
N LEU A 383 -0.20 -6.82 16.24
CA LEU A 383 -1.24 -6.50 17.20
C LEU A 383 -0.77 -6.82 18.63
N LYS A 384 -1.07 -5.90 19.57
CA LYS A 384 -0.80 -6.13 20.99
C LYS A 384 -1.58 -7.34 21.51
N LYS A 385 -0.90 -8.13 22.35
CA LYS A 385 -1.49 -9.30 23.02
C LYS A 385 -1.94 -9.02 24.46
N ARG A 386 -1.41 -7.94 25.08
CA ARG A 386 -1.61 -7.60 26.50
C ARG A 386 -1.75 -6.07 26.70
N PRO A 387 -2.74 -5.59 27.49
CA PRO A 387 -3.82 -6.39 28.05
C PRO A 387 -4.60 -7.09 26.92
N ALA A 388 -5.46 -8.04 27.28
CA ALA A 388 -6.47 -8.61 26.40
C ALA A 388 -7.37 -7.57 25.68
N SER A 389 -7.12 -6.28 25.90
CA SER A 389 -7.73 -5.14 25.27
C SER A 389 -7.57 -5.23 23.76
N GLN A 390 -8.62 -5.71 23.11
CA GLN A 390 -9.28 -5.11 21.93
C GLN A 390 -8.36 -4.62 20.81
N ALA A 391 -7.19 -5.24 20.59
CA ALA A 391 -6.37 -4.90 19.45
C ALA A 391 -7.17 -5.22 18.18
N VAL A 392 -7.28 -4.24 17.30
CA VAL A 392 -8.15 -4.32 16.12
C VAL A 392 -7.39 -3.92 14.88
N LEU A 393 -7.59 -4.68 13.82
CA LEU A 393 -7.13 -4.33 12.49
C LEU A 393 -8.33 -3.92 11.64
N TYR A 394 -8.24 -2.79 10.93
CA TYR A 394 -9.29 -2.33 10.02
C TYR A 394 -8.88 -2.43 8.56
N THR A 395 -9.86 -2.78 7.72
CA THR A 395 -9.76 -2.68 6.26
C THR A 395 -11.04 -2.05 5.71
N ASP A 396 -10.91 -1.12 4.77
CA ASP A 396 -12.03 -0.53 4.01
C ASP A 396 -12.05 -1.14 2.60
N LEU A 397 -13.02 -2.01 2.32
CA LEU A 397 -13.06 -2.74 1.05
C LEU A 397 -14.14 -2.19 0.11
N PRO A 398 -13.84 -1.95 -1.18
CA PRO A 398 -14.86 -1.72 -2.18
C PRO A 398 -15.64 -3.02 -2.42
N MET A 399 -16.96 -2.92 -2.24
CA MET A 399 -17.95 -3.97 -2.40
C MET A 399 -18.85 -3.66 -3.59
N GLN A 400 -19.12 -4.64 -4.44
CA GLN A 400 -20.02 -4.48 -5.58
C GLN A 400 -21.47 -4.83 -5.19
N ALA A 401 -22.43 -3.95 -5.50
CA ALA A 401 -23.82 -4.18 -5.15
C ALA A 401 -24.37 -5.48 -5.78
N GLY A 402 -24.99 -6.34 -4.97
CA GLY A 402 -25.63 -7.58 -5.41
C GLY A 402 -24.75 -8.84 -5.38
N THR A 403 -23.42 -8.71 -5.38
CA THR A 403 -22.45 -9.84 -5.36
C THR A 403 -21.52 -9.80 -4.14
N SER A 404 -21.65 -8.80 -3.26
CA SER A 404 -20.66 -8.44 -2.24
C SER A 404 -20.30 -9.57 -1.29
N ILE A 405 -21.28 -10.32 -0.77
CA ILE A 405 -21.03 -11.41 0.17
C ILE A 405 -20.24 -12.54 -0.48
N VAL A 406 -20.57 -12.88 -1.73
CA VAL A 406 -19.87 -13.94 -2.48
C VAL A 406 -18.43 -13.51 -2.75
N LEU A 407 -18.24 -12.29 -3.26
CA LEU A 407 -16.91 -11.72 -3.51
C LEU A 407 -16.09 -11.59 -2.23
N PHE A 408 -16.71 -11.23 -1.10
CA PHE A 408 -16.02 -11.18 0.19
C PHE A 408 -15.54 -12.57 0.59
N HIS A 409 -16.41 -13.58 0.55
CA HIS A 409 -16.02 -14.96 0.85
C HIS A 409 -14.89 -15.44 -0.08
N GLU A 410 -14.96 -15.19 -1.38
CA GLU A 410 -13.89 -15.51 -2.34
C GLU A 410 -12.54 -14.88 -1.92
N ARG A 411 -12.55 -13.64 -1.42
CA ARG A 411 -11.34 -12.95 -0.92
C ARG A 411 -10.74 -13.58 0.34
N ILE A 412 -11.47 -14.40 1.09
CA ILE A 412 -11.06 -14.99 2.39
C ILE A 412 -11.13 -16.52 2.43
N CYS A 413 -10.67 -17.18 1.37
CA CYS A 413 -10.65 -18.64 1.27
C CYS A 413 -12.04 -19.29 1.38
N HIS A 414 -13.08 -18.60 0.91
CA HIS A 414 -14.50 -19.01 0.97
C HIS A 414 -15.08 -19.24 2.37
N SER A 415 -14.31 -19.02 3.44
CA SER A 415 -14.70 -19.39 4.79
C SER A 415 -14.05 -18.47 5.83
N ILE A 416 -14.91 -17.75 6.56
CA ILE A 416 -14.53 -16.93 7.71
C ILE A 416 -13.77 -17.75 8.76
N VAL A 417 -14.23 -18.99 9.01
CA VAL A 417 -13.59 -19.90 9.98
C VAL A 417 -12.19 -20.27 9.51
N THR A 418 -12.03 -20.57 8.23
CA THR A 418 -10.73 -20.94 7.65
C THR A 418 -9.73 -19.81 7.78
N ALA A 419 -10.09 -18.59 7.32
CA ALA A 419 -9.23 -17.41 7.49
C ALA A 419 -8.92 -17.15 8.98
N GLY A 420 -9.93 -17.29 9.85
CA GLY A 420 -9.81 -17.14 11.29
C GLY A 420 -8.79 -18.08 11.94
N ILE A 421 -8.81 -19.36 11.59
CA ILE A 421 -7.87 -20.33 12.18
C ILE A 421 -6.47 -20.17 11.56
N LEU A 422 -6.37 -19.95 10.25
CA LEU A 422 -5.09 -19.86 9.54
C LEU A 422 -4.32 -18.59 9.90
N ILE A 423 -4.97 -17.44 9.89
CA ILE A 423 -4.34 -16.14 10.15
C ILE A 423 -4.43 -15.77 11.62
N GLY A 424 -5.53 -16.12 12.29
CA GLY A 424 -5.82 -15.71 13.67
C GLY A 424 -6.65 -14.47 13.83
N LEU A 425 -7.26 -13.99 12.75
CA LEU A 425 -8.12 -12.83 12.77
C LEU A 425 -9.44 -13.17 12.11
N VAL A 426 -10.51 -12.73 12.73
CA VAL A 426 -11.87 -12.90 12.24
C VAL A 426 -12.53 -11.56 11.97
N PRO A 427 -13.35 -11.43 10.91
CA PRO A 427 -14.10 -10.23 10.63
C PRO A 427 -15.27 -10.15 11.60
N ARG A 428 -15.10 -9.34 12.66
CA ARG A 428 -16.05 -9.21 13.77
C ARG A 428 -17.49 -9.00 13.30
N PRO A 429 -17.81 -8.08 12.35
CA PRO A 429 -19.19 -7.86 11.94
C PRO A 429 -19.90 -9.09 11.38
N TYR A 430 -19.17 -10.02 10.77
CA TYR A 430 -19.73 -11.23 10.17
C TYR A 430 -19.89 -12.37 11.18
N ILE A 431 -19.17 -12.32 12.30
CA ILE A 431 -19.35 -13.28 13.41
C ILE A 431 -20.42 -12.78 14.38
N SER A 432 -20.37 -11.51 14.75
CA SER A 432 -21.33 -10.91 15.69
C SER A 432 -22.66 -10.54 15.03
N LEU A 433 -22.73 -10.57 13.69
CA LEU A 433 -23.87 -10.09 12.89
C LEU A 433 -24.25 -8.64 13.24
N PHE A 434 -23.27 -7.83 13.62
CA PHE A 434 -23.47 -6.49 14.13
C PHE A 434 -22.39 -5.53 13.63
N THR A 435 -22.81 -4.36 13.16
CA THR A 435 -21.95 -3.22 12.83
C THR A 435 -22.62 -1.92 13.23
N SER A 436 -21.83 -0.95 13.68
CA SER A 436 -22.28 0.42 13.93
C SER A 436 -22.24 1.31 12.67
N LEU A 437 -21.70 0.80 11.57
CA LEU A 437 -21.55 1.54 10.31
C LEU A 437 -22.62 1.11 9.30
N SER A 438 -23.26 2.09 8.66
CA SER A 438 -24.29 1.84 7.65
C SER A 438 -23.83 2.29 6.26
N ASN A 439 -23.84 1.37 5.32
CA ASN A 439 -23.62 1.59 3.88
C ASN A 439 -24.94 1.58 3.08
N THR A 440 -26.09 1.52 3.75
CA THR A 440 -27.42 1.36 3.11
C THR A 440 -27.72 2.48 2.12
N HIS A 441 -27.27 3.70 2.41
CA HIS A 441 -27.45 4.85 1.53
C HIS A 441 -26.75 4.66 0.17
N GLU A 442 -25.54 4.07 0.16
CA GLU A 442 -24.79 3.82 -1.08
C GLU A 442 -25.46 2.74 -1.95
N LEU A 443 -25.99 1.70 -1.32
CA LEU A 443 -26.77 0.66 -1.99
C LEU A 443 -28.04 1.26 -2.64
N LEU A 444 -28.72 2.17 -1.94
CA LEU A 444 -29.91 2.85 -2.45
C LEU A 444 -29.61 3.84 -3.57
N MET A 445 -28.43 4.46 -3.57
CA MET A 445 -27.96 5.33 -4.66
C MET A 445 -27.67 4.57 -5.95
N LYS A 446 -27.68 3.22 -5.92
CA LYS A 446 -27.22 2.36 -7.02
C LYS A 446 -25.80 2.70 -7.44
N ASN A 447 -24.95 3.08 -6.49
CA ASN A 447 -23.52 3.17 -6.75
C ASN A 447 -23.03 1.76 -7.14
N PRO A 448 -22.22 1.62 -8.21
CA PRO A 448 -21.70 0.31 -8.61
C PRO A 448 -20.87 -0.32 -7.48
N PHE A 449 -20.24 0.52 -6.66
CA PHE A 449 -19.45 0.13 -5.50
C PHE A 449 -19.83 0.95 -4.25
N TYR A 450 -19.83 0.28 -3.09
CA TYR A 450 -19.88 0.90 -1.76
C TYR A 450 -18.64 0.46 -0.96
N PHE A 451 -18.29 1.18 0.10
CA PHE A 451 -17.16 0.77 0.96
C PHE A 451 -17.68 0.12 2.23
N GLU A 452 -17.05 -0.99 2.60
CA GLU A 452 -17.33 -1.71 3.84
C GLU A 452 -16.09 -1.73 4.71
N ARG A 453 -16.18 -1.09 5.87
CA ARG A 453 -15.14 -1.13 6.89
C ARG A 453 -15.32 -2.36 7.74
N ILE A 454 -14.29 -3.21 7.77
CA ILE A 454 -14.29 -4.47 8.48
C ILE A 454 -13.30 -4.39 9.64
N ALA A 455 -13.79 -4.67 10.85
CA ALA A 455 -12.96 -4.83 12.04
C ALA A 455 -12.52 -6.30 12.17
N TRP A 456 -11.22 -6.53 12.11
CA TRP A 456 -10.56 -7.82 12.26
C TRP A 456 -9.99 -7.92 13.67
N VAL A 457 -10.39 -8.97 14.39
CA VAL A 457 -10.02 -9.15 15.80
C VAL A 457 -9.57 -10.58 16.07
N ASP A 458 -8.79 -10.78 17.13
CA ASP A 458 -8.52 -12.12 17.64
C ASP A 458 -9.85 -12.76 18.08
N PRO A 459 -10.22 -13.97 17.60
CA PRO A 459 -11.47 -14.61 17.99
C PRO A 459 -11.59 -14.90 19.49
N ALA A 460 -10.47 -14.96 20.23
CA ALA A 460 -10.45 -15.08 21.69
C ALA A 460 -10.50 -13.72 22.41
N SER A 461 -10.46 -12.60 21.68
CA SER A 461 -10.60 -11.27 22.28
C SER A 461 -12.02 -11.10 22.83
N GLY A 462 -12.12 -10.91 24.15
CA GLY A 462 -13.40 -10.78 24.87
C GLY A 462 -13.76 -11.99 25.73
N ASP A 463 -13.08 -13.13 25.62
CA ASP A 463 -13.25 -14.24 26.55
C ASP A 463 -12.29 -14.11 27.75
N LYS A 464 -12.85 -13.81 28.92
CA LYS A 464 -12.10 -13.68 30.17
C LYS A 464 -11.42 -15.00 30.62
N TYR A 465 -11.97 -16.15 30.22
CA TYR A 465 -11.44 -17.47 30.58
C TYR A 465 -10.30 -17.89 29.65
N SER A 466 -10.31 -17.41 28.41
CA SER A 466 -9.23 -17.64 27.44
C SER A 466 -7.85 -17.26 27.99
N TYR A 467 -7.72 -16.30 28.92
CA TYR A 467 -6.44 -15.84 29.48
C TYR A 467 -5.93 -16.62 30.69
N ALA A 468 -6.76 -17.49 31.27
CA ALA A 468 -6.39 -18.28 32.44
C ALA A 468 -5.56 -19.53 32.06
N GLU A 469 -5.69 -20.04 30.84
CA GLU A 469 -5.03 -21.28 30.39
C GLU A 469 -4.36 -21.11 29.01
N PRO A 470 -3.02 -21.02 28.95
CA PRO A 470 -2.28 -20.81 27.69
C PRO A 470 -2.42 -21.96 26.68
N ASP A 471 -2.56 -23.21 27.15
CA ASP A 471 -2.49 -24.42 26.32
C ASP A 471 -3.76 -24.68 25.48
N HIS A 472 -4.90 -24.06 25.82
CA HIS A 472 -6.17 -24.27 25.10
C HIS A 472 -6.34 -23.44 23.82
N ARG A 473 -5.33 -22.63 23.43
CA ARG A 473 -5.44 -21.68 22.30
C ARG A 473 -4.81 -22.16 21.00
N THR A 474 -3.94 -23.16 21.05
CA THR A 474 -3.19 -23.59 19.86
C THR A 474 -4.03 -24.58 19.04
N PRO A 475 -4.49 -24.22 17.83
CA PRO A 475 -5.22 -25.15 16.98
C PRO A 475 -4.34 -26.35 16.62
N TYR A 476 -4.93 -27.54 16.72
CA TYR A 476 -4.36 -28.78 16.22
C TYR A 476 -4.98 -29.12 14.87
N PHE A 477 -4.13 -29.39 13.90
CA PHE A 477 -4.56 -29.82 12.57
C PHE A 477 -4.20 -31.28 12.35
N ALA A 478 -5.17 -32.05 11.88
CA ALA A 478 -4.86 -33.31 11.24
C ALA A 478 -4.03 -33.04 9.98
N PHE A 479 -2.92 -33.76 9.82
CA PHE A 479 -1.99 -33.57 8.71
C PHE A 479 -2.70 -33.58 7.35
N ARG A 480 -3.56 -34.59 7.13
CA ARG A 480 -4.32 -34.75 5.88
C ARG A 480 -5.31 -33.61 5.62
N ASP A 481 -5.94 -33.08 6.66
CA ASP A 481 -6.95 -32.02 6.49
C ASP A 481 -6.29 -30.70 6.13
N LEU A 482 -5.18 -30.35 6.80
CA LEU A 482 -4.43 -29.14 6.46
C LEU A 482 -3.81 -29.24 5.05
N MET A 483 -3.32 -30.43 4.69
CA MET A 483 -2.84 -30.71 3.35
C MET A 483 -3.91 -30.44 2.27
N GLN A 484 -5.12 -30.98 2.44
CA GLN A 484 -6.23 -30.73 1.51
C GLN A 484 -6.63 -29.26 1.46
N LEU A 485 -6.65 -28.60 2.62
CA LEU A 485 -6.98 -27.18 2.73
C LEU A 485 -5.99 -26.30 1.95
N LEU A 486 -4.69 -26.54 2.08
CA LEU A 486 -3.66 -25.79 1.36
C LEU A 486 -3.77 -25.96 -0.16
N LEU A 487 -4.07 -27.18 -0.63
CA LEU A 487 -4.32 -27.42 -2.05
C LEU A 487 -5.58 -26.68 -2.53
N ALA A 488 -6.65 -26.64 -1.74
CA ALA A 488 -7.87 -25.92 -2.09
C ALA A 488 -7.66 -24.38 -2.12
N ILE A 489 -6.84 -23.85 -1.20
CA ILE A 489 -6.45 -22.44 -1.19
C ILE A 489 -5.65 -22.11 -2.45
N TYR A 490 -4.65 -22.94 -2.79
CA TYR A 490 -3.89 -22.77 -4.02
C TYR A 490 -4.80 -22.84 -5.26
N ASP A 491 -5.67 -23.85 -5.32
CA ASP A 491 -6.63 -24.03 -6.40
C ASP A 491 -7.49 -22.79 -6.63
N THR A 492 -7.96 -22.19 -5.54
CA THR A 492 -8.78 -20.97 -5.55
C THR A 492 -8.02 -19.77 -6.10
N PHE A 493 -6.89 -19.40 -5.49
CA PHE A 493 -6.20 -18.14 -5.81
C PHE A 493 -5.45 -18.17 -7.14
N PHE A 494 -5.06 -19.34 -7.60
CA PHE A 494 -4.32 -19.52 -8.85
C PHE A 494 -5.16 -20.14 -9.97
N SER A 495 -6.49 -20.18 -9.82
CA SER A 495 -7.42 -20.73 -10.82
C SER A 495 -7.30 -20.09 -12.21
N TYR A 496 -6.96 -18.79 -12.27
CA TYR A 496 -6.75 -18.04 -13.52
C TYR A 496 -5.70 -18.70 -14.43
N SER A 497 -4.70 -19.39 -13.86
CA SER A 497 -3.63 -20.07 -14.60
C SER A 497 -4.14 -21.22 -15.50
N ARG A 498 -5.39 -21.68 -15.34
CA ARG A 498 -5.95 -22.83 -16.07
C ARG A 498 -6.88 -22.47 -17.21
N LEU A 499 -7.27 -21.21 -17.32
CA LEU A 499 -8.23 -20.76 -18.33
C LEU A 499 -7.57 -20.86 -19.71
N SER A 500 -8.14 -21.70 -20.57
CA SER A 500 -7.75 -21.77 -21.98
C SER A 500 -8.17 -20.49 -22.70
N THR A 501 -7.58 -20.24 -23.88
CA THR A 501 -7.97 -19.10 -24.71
C THR A 501 -9.46 -19.17 -25.08
N ASP A 502 -9.98 -20.36 -25.35
CA ASP A 502 -11.37 -20.57 -25.75
C ASP A 502 -12.34 -20.40 -24.58
N GLU A 503 -11.96 -20.90 -23.38
CA GLU A 503 -12.73 -20.70 -22.14
C GLU A 503 -12.79 -19.20 -21.79
N LEU A 504 -11.66 -18.50 -21.97
CA LEU A 504 -11.59 -17.07 -21.79
C LEU A 504 -12.50 -16.33 -22.78
N GLU A 505 -12.40 -16.62 -24.07
CA GLU A 505 -13.22 -15.96 -25.09
C GLU A 505 -14.72 -16.18 -24.85
N LEU A 506 -15.10 -17.40 -24.45
CA LEU A 506 -16.46 -17.70 -24.04
C LEU A 506 -16.89 -16.91 -22.80
N MET A 507 -16.04 -16.83 -21.77
CA MET A 507 -16.30 -16.04 -20.58
C MET A 507 -16.48 -14.56 -20.91
N LEU A 508 -15.61 -14.00 -21.76
CA LEU A 508 -15.69 -12.59 -22.20
C LEU A 508 -17.00 -12.28 -22.93
N ARG A 509 -17.51 -13.24 -23.73
CA ARG A 509 -18.80 -13.10 -24.39
C ARG A 509 -19.98 -13.14 -23.41
N LEU A 510 -19.88 -13.92 -22.34
CA LEU A 510 -20.97 -14.17 -21.40
C LEU A 510 -21.01 -13.20 -20.21
N LYS A 511 -19.83 -12.80 -19.71
CA LYS A 511 -19.64 -11.96 -18.51
C LYS A 511 -18.40 -11.08 -18.69
N PRO A 512 -18.50 -9.94 -19.40
CA PRO A 512 -17.39 -9.01 -19.59
C PRO A 512 -16.73 -8.60 -18.26
N ASP A 513 -17.53 -8.33 -17.24
CA ASP A 513 -17.07 -7.93 -15.89
C ASP A 513 -16.23 -9.00 -15.17
N ALA A 514 -16.25 -10.26 -15.62
CA ALA A 514 -15.43 -11.32 -15.02
C ALA A 514 -13.93 -11.13 -15.32
N LEU A 515 -13.60 -10.43 -16.40
CA LEU A 515 -12.22 -10.15 -16.78
C LEU A 515 -11.47 -9.38 -15.68
N ASP A 516 -12.10 -8.39 -15.05
CA ASP A 516 -11.50 -7.62 -13.96
C ASP A 516 -11.18 -8.51 -12.76
N ILE A 517 -12.08 -9.43 -12.42
CA ILE A 517 -11.93 -10.35 -11.27
C ILE A 517 -10.73 -11.28 -11.47
N PHE A 518 -10.59 -11.89 -12.66
CA PHE A 518 -9.48 -12.82 -12.92
C PHE A 518 -8.15 -12.13 -13.28
N SER A 519 -8.18 -10.81 -13.48
CA SER A 519 -6.98 -10.03 -13.82
C SER A 519 -6.46 -9.23 -12.63
N ALA A 520 -7.29 -8.97 -11.61
CA ALA A 520 -6.91 -8.34 -10.35
C ALA A 520 -6.20 -9.32 -9.38
N ILE A 521 -5.02 -9.81 -9.77
CA ILE A 521 -4.22 -10.73 -8.97
C ILE A 521 -3.43 -9.95 -7.90
N HIS A 522 -3.56 -10.38 -6.65
CA HIS A 522 -2.86 -9.82 -5.49
C HIS A 522 -1.93 -10.82 -4.78
N TYR A 523 -1.98 -12.09 -5.15
CA TYR A 523 -1.24 -13.15 -4.48
C TYR A 523 -0.26 -13.80 -5.43
N THR A 524 1.01 -13.84 -5.05
CA THR A 524 2.05 -14.65 -5.70
C THR A 524 2.18 -15.99 -5.00
N ARG A 525 2.91 -16.93 -5.59
CA ARG A 525 3.18 -18.24 -4.96
C ARG A 525 3.89 -18.15 -3.60
N GLU A 526 4.63 -17.06 -3.34
CA GLU A 526 5.18 -16.71 -2.03
C GLU A 526 4.11 -16.68 -0.93
N PHE A 527 2.87 -16.26 -1.23
CA PHE A 527 1.77 -16.21 -0.27
C PHE A 527 1.51 -17.55 0.44
N ILE A 528 1.56 -18.66 -0.30
CA ILE A 528 1.30 -20.00 0.28
C ILE A 528 2.37 -20.36 1.30
N ILE A 529 3.62 -20.05 1.01
CA ILE A 529 4.74 -20.34 1.92
C ILE A 529 4.74 -19.36 3.09
N ALA A 530 4.44 -18.08 2.87
CA ALA A 530 4.28 -17.10 3.93
C ALA A 530 3.14 -17.48 4.89
N LEU A 531 2.00 -17.95 4.37
CA LEU A 531 0.89 -18.46 5.15
C LEU A 531 1.28 -19.70 5.97
N LEU A 532 2.02 -20.63 5.38
CA LEU A 532 2.56 -21.81 6.08
C LEU A 532 3.53 -21.43 7.20
N ALA A 533 4.46 -20.51 6.93
CA ALA A 533 5.42 -20.01 7.91
C ALA A 533 4.70 -19.36 9.09
N HIS A 534 3.69 -18.53 8.80
CA HIS A 534 2.83 -17.92 9.82
C HIS A 534 2.08 -18.96 10.63
N LEU A 535 1.40 -19.91 9.97
CA LEU A 535 0.62 -20.96 10.62
C LEU A 535 1.48 -21.80 11.57
N ARG A 536 2.72 -22.13 11.19
CA ARG A 536 3.67 -22.87 12.03
C ARG A 536 3.97 -22.19 13.36
N THR A 537 3.88 -20.85 13.44
CA THR A 537 4.13 -20.12 14.69
C THR A 537 2.98 -20.19 15.68
N ARG A 538 1.80 -20.65 15.24
CA ARG A 538 0.55 -20.56 16.01
C ARG A 538 -0.27 -21.84 16.04
N ALA A 539 0.13 -22.90 15.34
CA ALA A 539 -0.61 -24.16 15.24
C ALA A 539 0.30 -25.38 15.44
N CYS A 540 -0.31 -26.50 15.84
CA CYS A 540 0.34 -27.80 15.95
C CYS A 540 -0.21 -28.78 14.91
N LEU A 541 0.63 -29.72 14.46
CA LEU A 541 0.21 -30.86 13.66
C LEU A 541 -0.01 -32.07 14.58
N THR A 542 -1.03 -32.88 14.28
CA THR A 542 -1.20 -34.19 14.94
C THR A 542 -0.06 -35.15 14.57
N THR A 543 0.14 -36.19 15.37
CA THR A 543 1.31 -37.10 15.34
C THR A 543 1.56 -37.86 14.02
N GLU A 544 0.66 -37.82 13.05
CA GLU A 544 0.78 -38.55 11.77
C GLU A 544 1.74 -37.87 10.77
N GLY A 545 2.25 -36.66 11.04
CA GLY A 545 3.20 -35.97 10.16
C GLY A 545 3.89 -34.75 10.79
N GLY A 546 5.03 -34.36 10.22
CA GLY A 546 5.77 -33.15 10.61
C GLY A 546 5.57 -32.02 9.59
N TRP A 547 5.97 -30.80 9.98
CA TRP A 547 5.91 -29.62 9.10
C TRP A 547 6.78 -29.78 7.86
N ASP A 548 7.92 -30.45 8.00
CA ASP A 548 8.81 -30.88 6.90
C ASP A 548 8.06 -31.70 5.85
N LYS A 549 7.38 -32.76 6.27
CA LYS A 549 6.61 -33.64 5.36
C LYS A 549 5.44 -32.92 4.70
N LEU A 550 4.81 -31.99 5.40
CA LEU A 550 3.71 -31.20 4.85
C LEU A 550 4.22 -30.31 3.71
N VAL A 551 5.37 -29.69 3.92
CA VAL A 551 6.00 -28.81 2.93
C VAL A 551 6.49 -29.61 1.73
N ASP A 552 7.15 -30.75 1.96
CA ASP A 552 7.56 -31.67 0.89
C ASP A 552 6.36 -32.12 0.05
N PHE A 553 5.23 -32.42 0.70
CA PHE A 553 3.99 -32.73 0.00
C PHE A 553 3.50 -31.55 -0.83
N VAL A 554 3.42 -30.34 -0.25
CA VAL A 554 2.97 -29.14 -0.98
C VAL A 554 3.84 -28.90 -2.21
N LEU A 555 5.17 -29.02 -2.07
CA LEU A 555 6.13 -28.91 -3.17
C LEU A 555 5.90 -29.96 -4.27
N GLN A 556 5.43 -31.16 -3.94
CA GLN A 556 5.16 -32.22 -4.93
C GLN A 556 3.77 -32.11 -5.55
N ALA A 557 2.76 -31.75 -4.77
CA ALA A 557 1.36 -31.80 -5.17
C ALA A 557 0.92 -30.55 -5.94
N VAL A 558 1.34 -29.35 -5.51
CA VAL A 558 0.96 -28.08 -6.17
C VAL A 558 1.32 -28.05 -7.66
N PRO A 559 2.51 -28.49 -8.09
CA PRO A 559 2.87 -28.60 -9.51
C PRO A 559 1.94 -29.47 -10.36
N GLN A 560 1.19 -30.40 -9.74
CA GLN A 560 0.30 -31.33 -10.44
C GLN A 560 -1.12 -30.79 -10.62
N ILE A 561 -1.46 -29.67 -9.98
CA ILE A 561 -2.82 -29.11 -10.01
C ILE A 561 -3.15 -28.39 -11.35
N PRO A 562 -2.24 -27.64 -12.00
CA PRO A 562 -2.49 -27.05 -13.32
C PRO A 562 -2.82 -28.11 -14.39
N LYS A 563 -3.56 -27.73 -15.45
CA LYS A 563 -3.95 -28.64 -16.55
C LYS A 563 -2.73 -29.35 -17.18
N THR A 564 -1.60 -28.65 -17.27
CA THR A 564 -0.30 -29.20 -17.63
C THR A 564 0.61 -29.11 -16.41
N PRO A 565 1.13 -30.25 -15.89
CA PRO A 565 2.01 -30.22 -14.73
C PRO A 565 3.17 -29.28 -14.95
N ASP A 566 3.37 -28.37 -14.00
CA ASP A 566 4.40 -27.34 -14.09
C ASP A 566 5.46 -27.61 -13.02
N ILE A 567 6.41 -28.45 -13.41
CA ILE A 567 7.50 -28.93 -12.55
C ILE A 567 8.39 -27.76 -12.11
N ASP A 568 8.40 -26.64 -12.84
CA ASP A 568 9.21 -25.48 -12.50
C ASP A 568 8.68 -24.74 -11.26
N LEU A 569 7.41 -24.91 -10.87
CA LEU A 569 6.88 -24.38 -9.60
C LEU A 569 7.57 -24.94 -8.36
N VAL A 570 8.12 -26.16 -8.44
CA VAL A 570 8.86 -26.77 -7.32
C VAL A 570 10.04 -25.87 -6.93
N HIS A 571 10.70 -25.27 -7.92
CA HIS A 571 11.85 -24.42 -7.69
C HIS A 571 11.45 -23.09 -7.06
N GLU A 572 10.41 -22.42 -7.59
CA GLU A 572 9.90 -21.17 -7.02
C GLU A 572 9.45 -21.37 -5.57
N LEU A 573 8.59 -22.36 -5.31
CA LEU A 573 8.12 -22.65 -3.95
C LEU A 573 9.27 -23.06 -3.02
N GLY A 574 10.26 -23.80 -3.53
CA GLY A 574 11.46 -24.17 -2.78
C GLY A 574 12.32 -22.97 -2.39
N VAL A 575 12.51 -22.01 -3.30
CA VAL A 575 13.18 -20.72 -3.00
C VAL A 575 12.45 -20.00 -1.88
N GLN A 576 11.12 -19.89 -1.98
CA GLN A 576 10.33 -19.24 -0.93
C GLN A 576 10.41 -19.98 0.41
N CYS A 577 10.45 -21.32 0.43
CA CYS A 577 10.66 -22.08 1.66
C CYS A 577 11.99 -21.74 2.34
N LEU A 578 13.06 -21.57 1.56
CA LEU A 578 14.37 -21.16 2.08
C LEU A 578 14.33 -19.74 2.67
N LEU A 579 13.73 -18.78 1.95
CA LEU A 579 13.61 -17.39 2.39
C LEU A 579 12.78 -17.26 3.69
N TYR A 580 11.70 -18.04 3.82
CA TYR A 580 10.84 -18.03 5.00
C TYR A 580 11.28 -18.99 6.12
N GLY A 581 12.39 -19.72 5.94
CA GLY A 581 12.89 -20.68 6.93
C GLY A 581 11.90 -21.80 7.25
N VAL A 582 11.21 -22.30 6.22
CA VAL A 582 10.24 -23.41 6.30
C VAL A 582 10.97 -24.72 6.01
N PRO A 583 11.04 -25.69 6.94
CA PRO A 583 11.84 -26.91 6.77
C PRO A 583 11.29 -27.77 5.63
N TYR A 584 12.19 -28.30 4.79
CA TYR A 584 11.88 -29.32 3.78
C TYR A 584 13.16 -30.11 3.42
N GLU A 585 13.02 -31.28 2.83
CA GLU A 585 14.10 -32.29 2.72
C GLU A 585 15.37 -31.76 2.02
N LYS A 586 15.23 -30.90 1.00
CA LYS A 586 16.38 -30.45 0.21
C LYS A 586 17.17 -29.28 0.82
N ILE A 587 16.73 -28.64 1.91
CA ILE A 587 17.46 -27.50 2.49
C ILE A 587 18.91 -27.89 2.82
N GLU A 588 19.12 -29.10 3.35
CA GLU A 588 20.41 -29.58 3.84
C GLU A 588 21.21 -30.37 2.80
N ALA A 589 20.67 -30.59 1.60
CA ALA A 589 21.38 -31.32 0.55
C ALA A 589 22.65 -30.56 0.13
N LYS A 590 23.69 -31.27 -0.29
CA LYS A 590 24.84 -30.63 -0.95
C LYS A 590 24.49 -30.31 -2.40
N LEU A 591 24.94 -29.16 -2.89
CA LEU A 591 24.86 -28.85 -4.32
C LEU A 591 25.72 -29.85 -5.12
N GLY A 592 25.22 -30.26 -6.28
CA GLY A 592 25.94 -31.16 -7.17
C GLY A 592 27.19 -30.52 -7.77
N GLU A 593 28.17 -31.34 -8.18
CA GLU A 593 29.40 -30.86 -8.83
C GLU A 593 29.15 -30.20 -10.19
N ASP A 594 28.01 -30.50 -10.82
CA ASP A 594 27.50 -29.87 -12.03
C ASP A 594 27.10 -28.42 -11.79
N VAL A 595 26.50 -28.11 -10.63
CA VAL A 595 26.18 -26.73 -10.22
C VAL A 595 27.45 -25.91 -10.10
N VAL A 596 28.48 -26.43 -9.41
CA VAL A 596 29.76 -25.73 -9.23
C VAL A 596 30.46 -25.47 -10.57
N ARG A 597 30.25 -26.35 -11.56
CA ARG A 597 30.85 -26.26 -12.90
C ARG A 597 29.99 -25.53 -13.92
N ALA A 598 28.82 -25.00 -13.54
CA ALA A 598 27.94 -24.32 -14.47
C ALA A 598 28.64 -23.08 -15.06
N GLU A 599 28.34 -22.79 -16.34
CA GLU A 599 29.00 -21.71 -17.09
C GLU A 599 28.87 -20.34 -16.40
N VAL A 600 27.71 -20.09 -15.78
CA VAL A 600 27.44 -18.84 -15.06
C VAL A 600 28.31 -18.63 -13.82
N PHE A 601 28.83 -19.71 -13.22
CA PHE A 601 29.65 -19.67 -12.01
C PHE A 601 31.14 -19.89 -12.28
N LYS A 602 31.55 -20.00 -13.55
CA LYS A 602 32.92 -20.33 -13.94
C LYS A 602 34.00 -19.40 -13.36
N ASP A 603 33.63 -18.15 -13.09
CA ASP A 603 34.53 -17.11 -12.59
C ASP A 603 34.47 -16.96 -11.06
N TRP A 604 33.71 -17.79 -10.35
CA TRP A 604 33.59 -17.74 -8.89
C TRP A 604 34.72 -18.52 -8.23
N THR A 605 35.35 -17.91 -7.21
CA THR A 605 36.41 -18.54 -6.42
C THR A 605 35.90 -19.60 -5.46
N ASP A 606 34.68 -19.40 -4.94
CA ASP A 606 34.02 -20.30 -4.00
C ASP A 606 32.79 -20.93 -4.65
N PRO A 607 32.41 -22.16 -4.25
CA PRO A 607 31.16 -22.77 -4.67
C PRO A 607 29.96 -21.84 -4.43
N PRO A 608 28.97 -21.82 -5.34
CA PRO A 608 27.81 -20.96 -5.16
C PRO A 608 26.98 -21.36 -3.93
N PRO A 609 26.34 -20.40 -3.24
CA PRO A 609 25.31 -20.71 -2.28
C PRO A 609 24.09 -21.31 -2.99
N ARG A 610 23.23 -21.97 -2.21
CA ARG A 610 22.00 -22.59 -2.74
C ARG A 610 21.04 -21.55 -3.33
N LEU A 611 20.95 -20.38 -2.70
CA LEU A 611 20.22 -19.24 -3.23
C LEU A 611 21.23 -18.24 -3.81
N VAL A 612 20.96 -17.76 -5.00
CA VAL A 612 21.68 -16.66 -5.65
C VAL A 612 20.67 -15.61 -6.12
N CYS A 613 21.09 -14.35 -6.17
CA CYS A 613 20.27 -13.26 -6.68
C CYS A 613 20.57 -13.08 -8.17
N VAL A 614 19.54 -13.14 -9.01
CA VAL A 614 19.64 -12.79 -10.43
C VAL A 614 19.19 -11.36 -10.59
N VAL A 615 20.04 -10.52 -11.17
CA VAL A 615 19.75 -9.12 -11.50
C VAL A 615 19.63 -8.99 -13.01
N LEU A 616 18.49 -8.50 -13.49
CA LEU A 616 18.22 -8.21 -14.89
C LEU A 616 18.13 -6.69 -15.09
N MET A 617 18.93 -6.16 -16.00
CA MET A 617 19.00 -4.75 -16.36
C MET A 617 18.30 -4.55 -17.71
N VAL A 618 17.12 -3.95 -17.66
CA VAL A 618 16.24 -3.76 -18.81
C VAL A 618 16.34 -2.31 -19.29
N PRO A 619 16.76 -2.09 -20.55
CA PRO A 619 16.81 -0.76 -21.13
C PRO A 619 15.45 -0.06 -21.10
N CYS A 620 15.43 1.24 -20.77
CA CYS A 620 14.18 1.97 -20.56
C CYS A 620 13.25 2.01 -21.78
N ASN A 621 13.80 1.94 -23.00
CA ASN A 621 13.07 1.96 -24.27
C ASN A 621 12.23 0.68 -24.50
N GLU A 622 12.63 -0.45 -23.93
CA GLU A 622 11.90 -1.72 -24.03
C GLU A 622 10.55 -1.67 -23.28
N LEU A 623 10.34 -0.65 -22.46
CA LEU A 623 9.15 -0.47 -21.62
C LEU A 623 8.19 0.60 -22.17
N GLU A 624 8.55 1.30 -23.26
CA GLU A 624 7.74 2.37 -23.85
C GLU A 624 6.36 1.87 -24.27
N PHE A 625 6.29 0.68 -24.87
CA PHE A 625 5.03 0.06 -25.25
C PHE A 625 4.04 -0.04 -24.08
N LEU A 626 4.51 -0.50 -22.91
CA LEU A 626 3.67 -0.65 -21.72
C LEU A 626 3.33 0.69 -21.06
N ARG A 627 4.21 1.69 -21.21
CA ARG A 627 3.95 3.07 -20.75
C ARG A 627 2.81 3.72 -21.56
N GLU A 628 2.79 3.49 -22.87
CA GLU A 628 1.78 4.07 -23.77
C GLU A 628 0.45 3.29 -23.79
N ASN A 629 0.52 1.97 -23.63
CA ASN A 629 -0.63 1.07 -23.84
C ASN A 629 -1.05 0.32 -22.57
N GLY A 630 -0.49 0.67 -21.41
CA GLY A 630 -0.84 0.08 -20.12
C GLY A 630 -2.32 0.30 -19.80
N MET A 631 -3.04 -0.79 -19.54
CA MET A 631 -4.47 -0.76 -19.21
C MET A 631 -4.72 -1.20 -17.77
N GLU A 632 -5.90 -0.84 -17.23
CA GLU A 632 -6.42 -1.38 -15.97
C GLU A 632 -7.28 -2.63 -16.23
N PRO A 633 -7.26 -3.66 -15.35
CA PRO A 633 -6.32 -3.87 -14.25
C PRO A 633 -4.84 -3.90 -14.69
N CYS A 634 -4.01 -3.13 -13.98
CA CYS A 634 -2.59 -2.96 -14.26
C CYS A 634 -1.83 -4.28 -14.54
N PRO A 635 -0.98 -4.36 -15.58
CA PRO A 635 -0.18 -5.56 -15.87
C PRO A 635 0.73 -5.94 -14.71
N ARG A 636 0.86 -7.25 -14.46
CA ARG A 636 1.80 -7.79 -13.47
C ARG A 636 3.08 -8.20 -14.18
N LEU A 637 4.22 -7.88 -13.60
CA LEU A 637 5.54 -8.22 -14.15
C LEU A 637 6.10 -9.46 -13.44
N ILE A 638 6.73 -10.32 -14.23
CA ILE A 638 7.45 -11.50 -13.76
C ILE A 638 8.79 -11.60 -14.47
N CYS A 639 9.74 -12.27 -13.83
CA CYS A 639 10.99 -12.67 -14.48
C CYS A 639 10.92 -14.15 -14.84
N ASN A 640 11.64 -14.54 -15.90
CA ASN A 640 11.73 -15.93 -16.31
C ASN A 640 13.19 -16.34 -16.55
N ILE A 641 13.47 -17.62 -16.30
CA ILE A 641 14.67 -18.30 -16.79
C ILE A 641 14.22 -19.33 -17.82
N ILE A 642 14.79 -19.23 -19.02
CA ILE A 642 14.42 -20.04 -20.18
C ILE A 642 15.62 -20.89 -20.59
N ASP A 643 15.41 -22.21 -20.61
CA ASP A 643 16.33 -23.20 -21.16
C ASP A 643 15.85 -23.60 -22.56
N SER A 644 16.58 -23.14 -23.57
CA SER A 644 16.30 -23.43 -24.98
C SER A 644 17.00 -24.68 -25.51
N ASN A 645 17.84 -25.35 -24.70
CA ASN A 645 18.72 -26.44 -25.15
C ASN A 645 18.03 -27.81 -25.26
N GLY A 646 16.74 -27.83 -25.57
CA GLY A 646 15.94 -29.02 -25.86
C GLY A 646 14.89 -28.77 -26.94
N GLY A 647 14.26 -29.83 -27.46
CA GLY A 647 13.26 -29.70 -28.53
C GLY A 647 12.02 -28.85 -28.17
N LYS A 648 11.75 -28.64 -26.88
CA LYS A 648 10.80 -27.65 -26.36
C LYS A 648 11.48 -26.80 -25.28
N PRO A 649 11.43 -25.46 -25.34
CA PRO A 649 11.97 -24.60 -24.30
C PRO A 649 11.31 -24.90 -22.94
N LYS A 650 12.10 -24.97 -21.88
CA LYS A 650 11.60 -25.03 -20.50
C LYS A 650 11.68 -23.63 -19.89
N LYS A 651 10.58 -23.15 -19.29
CA LYS A 651 10.44 -21.79 -18.78
C LYS A 651 10.06 -21.85 -17.31
N SER A 652 10.92 -21.27 -16.46
CA SER A 652 10.64 -21.10 -15.03
C SER A 652 10.30 -19.66 -14.73
N ALA A 653 9.12 -19.44 -14.16
CA ALA A 653 8.59 -18.13 -13.83
C ALA A 653 8.84 -17.77 -12.36
N PHE A 654 9.25 -16.53 -12.12
CA PHE A 654 9.53 -15.97 -10.80
C PHE A 654 8.62 -14.76 -10.60
N GLU A 655 7.74 -14.83 -9.59
CA GLU A 655 6.75 -13.79 -9.32
C GLU A 655 7.20 -12.81 -8.22
N SER A 656 8.08 -13.27 -7.33
CA SER A 656 8.67 -12.46 -6.26
C SER A 656 9.86 -11.66 -6.77
N VAL A 657 9.58 -10.58 -7.50
CA VAL A 657 10.57 -9.72 -8.13
C VAL A 657 10.61 -8.36 -7.44
N GLN A 658 11.81 -7.89 -7.09
CA GLN A 658 12.06 -6.51 -6.67
C GLN A 658 12.51 -5.69 -7.86
N ALA A 659 12.07 -4.43 -7.93
CA ALA A 659 12.41 -3.51 -9.02
C ALA A 659 12.94 -2.18 -8.48
N ALA A 660 13.84 -1.55 -9.23
CA ALA A 660 14.29 -0.19 -9.01
C ALA A 660 14.68 0.47 -10.33
N TRP A 661 14.44 1.77 -10.46
CA TRP A 661 14.90 2.56 -11.61
C TRP A 661 16.29 3.10 -11.34
N GLY A 662 17.24 2.91 -12.26
CA GLY A 662 18.59 3.40 -12.06
C GLY A 662 19.66 2.62 -12.79
N LYS A 663 20.82 2.49 -12.16
CA LYS A 663 21.97 1.73 -12.67
C LYS A 663 22.50 0.80 -11.61
N CYS A 664 22.85 -0.41 -12.02
CA CYS A 664 23.58 -1.36 -11.17
C CYS A 664 25.08 -1.13 -11.37
N VAL A 665 25.80 -0.76 -10.30
CA VAL A 665 27.23 -0.45 -10.36
C VAL A 665 28.02 -1.28 -9.34
N PRO A 666 29.25 -1.71 -9.65
CA PRO A 666 30.09 -2.40 -8.69
C PRO A 666 30.48 -1.44 -7.56
N LEU A 667 30.40 -1.91 -6.32
CA LEU A 667 30.79 -1.10 -5.16
C LEU A 667 32.31 -0.94 -5.13
N GLU A 668 32.79 0.31 -5.07
CA GLU A 668 34.23 0.63 -5.09
C GLU A 668 35.01 -0.14 -4.02
N GLY A 669 36.14 -0.74 -4.42
CA GLY A 669 37.01 -1.50 -3.51
C GLY A 669 36.50 -2.88 -3.12
N SER A 670 35.38 -3.34 -3.68
CA SER A 670 34.83 -4.68 -3.44
C SER A 670 34.75 -5.49 -4.74
N THR A 671 34.96 -6.81 -4.63
CA THR A 671 34.82 -7.73 -5.76
C THR A 671 33.51 -8.49 -5.64
N GLY A 672 32.61 -8.31 -6.61
CA GLY A 672 31.35 -9.06 -6.68
C GLY A 672 30.18 -8.49 -5.87
N ILE A 673 30.36 -7.31 -5.26
CA ILE A 673 29.26 -6.58 -4.60
C ILE A 673 28.82 -5.45 -5.53
N TYR A 674 27.50 -5.30 -5.68
CA TYR A 674 26.88 -4.28 -6.50
C TYR A 674 25.90 -3.46 -5.68
N VAL A 675 25.73 -2.21 -6.08
CA VAL A 675 24.74 -1.29 -5.53
C VAL A 675 23.91 -0.71 -6.66
N ILE A 676 22.64 -0.42 -6.37
CA ILE A 676 21.76 0.24 -7.32
C ILE A 676 21.80 1.73 -7.02
N GLU A 677 22.33 2.51 -7.96
CA GLU A 677 22.21 3.96 -7.97
C GLU A 677 20.84 4.33 -8.55
N GLU A 678 19.92 4.76 -7.68
CA GLU A 678 18.58 5.15 -8.12
C GLU A 678 18.60 6.36 -9.05
N GLY A 679 17.86 6.26 -10.15
CA GLY A 679 17.71 7.35 -11.12
C GLY A 679 16.78 8.45 -10.60
N PRO A 680 17.07 9.74 -10.85
CA PRO A 680 16.29 10.87 -10.31
C PRO A 680 14.89 11.01 -10.90
N SER A 681 14.60 10.29 -11.99
CA SER A 681 13.38 10.44 -12.79
C SER A 681 12.37 9.31 -12.59
N GLY A 682 12.71 8.22 -11.90
CA GLY A 682 11.80 7.09 -11.64
C GLY A 682 10.98 6.67 -12.86
N PHE A 683 9.65 6.60 -12.69
CA PHE A 683 8.67 6.23 -13.72
C PHE A 683 8.32 7.34 -14.72
N ARG A 684 8.92 8.54 -14.65
CA ARG A 684 8.54 9.69 -15.49
C ARG A 684 8.78 9.42 -16.98
N ASP A 685 7.92 9.96 -17.85
CA ASP A 685 7.98 9.81 -19.32
C ASP A 685 9.32 10.20 -19.96
N ASN A 686 10.09 11.07 -19.30
CA ASN A 686 11.41 11.53 -19.78
C ASN A 686 12.58 10.83 -19.06
N SER A 687 12.33 9.70 -18.38
CA SER A 687 13.37 8.94 -17.67
C SER A 687 14.22 8.16 -18.68
N SER A 688 15.52 8.42 -18.68
CA SER A 688 16.53 7.60 -19.38
C SER A 688 17.15 6.55 -18.46
N SER A 689 16.53 6.26 -17.32
CA SER A 689 17.05 5.31 -16.34
C SER A 689 16.55 3.92 -16.68
N ASP A 690 17.45 2.94 -16.70
CA ASP A 690 17.11 1.55 -16.94
C ASP A 690 16.34 0.98 -15.75
N LEU A 691 15.60 -0.10 -16.01
CA LEU A 691 14.89 -0.83 -14.98
C LEU A 691 15.76 -1.99 -14.49
N ILE A 692 16.10 -1.97 -13.21
CA ILE A 692 16.84 -3.03 -12.54
C ILE A 692 15.85 -3.94 -11.82
N LEU A 693 15.83 -5.21 -12.16
CA LEU A 693 14.99 -6.24 -11.55
C LEU A 693 15.89 -7.23 -10.81
N SER A 694 15.49 -7.63 -9.61
CA SER A 694 16.21 -8.65 -8.82
C SER A 694 15.25 -9.69 -8.26
N PHE A 695 15.67 -10.96 -8.30
CA PHE A 695 14.89 -12.09 -7.78
C PHE A 695 15.79 -13.24 -7.36
N TRP A 696 15.34 -14.00 -6.37
CA TRP A 696 16.09 -15.13 -5.81
C TRP A 696 15.87 -16.40 -6.64
N VAL A 697 16.94 -17.14 -6.88
CA VAL A 697 16.93 -18.37 -7.68
C VAL A 697 17.75 -19.45 -6.98
N ASN A 698 17.28 -20.70 -7.07
CA ASN A 698 18.10 -21.85 -6.66
C ASN A 698 19.23 -22.05 -7.68
N ALA A 699 20.48 -22.06 -7.23
CA ALA A 699 21.66 -22.22 -8.08
C ALA A 699 21.59 -23.46 -9.01
N GLU A 700 20.92 -24.54 -8.59
CA GLU A 700 20.68 -25.73 -9.42
C GLU A 700 19.94 -25.40 -10.73
N LYS A 701 19.12 -24.34 -10.75
CA LYS A 701 18.37 -23.91 -11.94
C LYS A 701 19.25 -23.25 -13.00
N LEU A 702 20.43 -22.79 -12.61
CA LEU A 702 21.39 -22.12 -13.49
C LEU A 702 22.42 -23.09 -14.09
N THR A 703 22.22 -24.41 -13.92
CA THR A 703 23.12 -25.46 -14.45
C THR A 703 23.14 -25.59 -15.97
N PRO A 704 22.02 -25.47 -16.73
CA PRO A 704 22.07 -25.61 -18.17
C PRO A 704 22.92 -24.50 -18.81
N THR A 705 23.59 -24.82 -19.92
CA THR A 705 24.25 -23.80 -20.75
C THR A 705 23.21 -23.05 -21.58
N GLY A 706 23.56 -21.87 -22.12
CA GLY A 706 22.69 -21.13 -23.04
C GLY A 706 21.37 -20.63 -22.45
N LEU A 707 21.29 -20.48 -21.12
CA LEU A 707 20.11 -19.92 -20.46
C LEU A 707 19.86 -18.47 -20.89
N THR A 708 18.58 -18.12 -20.94
CA THR A 708 18.11 -16.76 -21.19
C THR A 708 17.30 -16.28 -19.98
N VAL A 709 17.53 -15.04 -19.54
CA VAL A 709 16.73 -14.37 -18.52
C VAL A 709 15.82 -13.37 -19.21
N SER A 710 14.54 -13.31 -18.85
CA SER A 710 13.57 -12.41 -19.48
C SER A 710 12.65 -11.71 -18.49
N LEU A 711 12.24 -10.50 -18.85
CA LEU A 711 11.10 -9.80 -18.27
C LEU A 711 9.86 -10.06 -19.12
N SER A 712 8.77 -10.49 -18.49
CA SER A 712 7.50 -10.75 -19.18
C SER A 712 6.31 -10.27 -18.34
N LEU A 713 5.15 -10.15 -18.98
CA LEU A 713 3.89 -10.00 -18.25
C LEU A 713 3.45 -11.33 -17.65
N LEU A 714 2.90 -11.30 -16.45
CA LEU A 714 2.21 -12.45 -15.86
C LEU A 714 1.08 -12.87 -16.80
N TYR A 715 0.99 -14.18 -17.01
CA TYR A 715 0.05 -14.76 -17.95
C TYR A 715 -1.38 -14.75 -17.38
N THR A 716 -2.04 -13.58 -17.45
CA THR A 716 -3.44 -13.40 -17.04
C THR A 716 -4.37 -13.44 -18.26
N PRO A 717 -5.64 -13.85 -18.07
CA PRO A 717 -6.75 -13.57 -18.97
C PRO A 717 -6.64 -12.28 -19.79
N LEU A 718 -6.61 -11.12 -19.11
CA LEU A 718 -6.53 -9.82 -19.77
C LEU A 718 -5.20 -9.59 -20.45
N ALA A 719 -4.07 -9.95 -19.82
CA ALA A 719 -2.76 -9.70 -20.41
C ALA A 719 -2.58 -10.44 -21.75
N ARG A 720 -3.12 -11.67 -21.84
CA ARG A 720 -3.15 -12.43 -23.10
C ARG A 720 -4.07 -11.82 -24.14
N TYR A 721 -5.20 -11.28 -23.72
CA TYR A 721 -6.16 -10.71 -24.65
C TYR A 721 -5.62 -9.41 -25.25
N GLU A 722 -5.04 -8.54 -24.43
CA GLU A 722 -4.59 -7.21 -24.85
C GLU A 722 -3.19 -7.22 -25.49
N TYR A 723 -2.22 -7.92 -24.88
CA TYR A 723 -0.82 -7.73 -25.25
C TYR A 723 -0.23 -8.84 -26.13
N ARG A 724 -0.93 -9.97 -26.33
CA ARG A 724 -0.41 -11.12 -27.10
C ARG A 724 -0.06 -10.78 -28.55
N LYS A 725 -0.79 -9.85 -29.18
CA LYS A 725 -0.53 -9.47 -30.58
C LYS A 725 0.83 -8.81 -30.75
N GLU A 726 1.24 -8.01 -29.77
CA GLU A 726 2.47 -7.22 -29.81
C GLU A 726 3.64 -7.97 -29.15
N LEU A 727 3.40 -8.62 -28.00
CA LEU A 727 4.43 -9.29 -27.18
C LEU A 727 4.54 -10.81 -27.45
N GLY A 728 3.73 -11.35 -28.35
CA GLY A 728 3.69 -12.77 -28.66
C GLY A 728 3.05 -13.65 -27.58
N ASP A 729 3.16 -14.96 -27.74
CA ASP A 729 2.55 -15.95 -26.83
C ASP A 729 3.17 -15.96 -25.43
N ASP A 730 4.43 -15.54 -25.31
CA ASP A 730 5.17 -15.52 -24.04
C ASP A 730 5.03 -14.20 -23.26
N LEU A 731 4.39 -13.18 -23.86
CA LEU A 731 4.23 -11.84 -23.32
C LEU A 731 5.56 -11.22 -22.85
N THR A 732 6.63 -11.47 -23.60
CA THR A 732 7.99 -11.04 -23.25
C THR A 732 8.22 -9.59 -23.65
N LEU A 733 8.69 -8.79 -22.70
CA LEU A 733 9.08 -7.40 -22.91
C LEU A 733 10.56 -7.30 -23.28
N PHE A 734 11.42 -8.04 -22.57
CA PHE A 734 12.86 -8.02 -22.79
C PHE A 734 13.49 -9.36 -22.45
N SER A 735 14.57 -9.73 -23.12
CA SER A 735 15.36 -10.92 -22.79
C SER A 735 16.84 -10.74 -23.10
N ALA A 736 17.69 -11.38 -22.30
CA ALA A 736 19.14 -11.39 -22.46
C ALA A 736 19.71 -12.76 -22.08
N SER A 737 20.90 -13.10 -22.61
CA SER A 737 21.59 -14.32 -22.18
C SER A 737 21.98 -14.22 -20.71
N ALA A 738 21.90 -15.33 -19.96
CA ALA A 738 22.37 -15.39 -18.58
C ALA A 738 23.89 -15.13 -18.44
N THR A 739 24.62 -15.16 -19.56
CA THR A 739 26.06 -14.85 -19.62
C THR A 739 26.38 -13.44 -20.12
N ASP A 740 25.35 -12.69 -20.54
CA ASP A 740 25.48 -11.30 -20.98
C ASP A 740 25.59 -10.38 -19.75
N ARG A 741 26.80 -9.96 -19.43
CA ARG A 741 27.08 -9.14 -18.24
C ARG A 741 26.58 -7.71 -18.34
N ASP A 742 26.27 -7.25 -19.55
CA ASP A 742 25.74 -5.89 -19.74
C ASP A 742 24.26 -5.83 -19.33
N HIS A 743 23.57 -6.98 -19.29
CA HIS A 743 22.15 -7.07 -18.96
C HIS A 743 21.82 -8.01 -17.80
N VAL A 744 22.69 -8.98 -17.47
CA VAL A 744 22.43 -9.98 -16.43
C VAL A 744 23.62 -10.12 -15.49
N LEU A 745 23.36 -10.01 -14.20
CA LEU A 745 24.31 -10.33 -13.14
C LEU A 745 23.75 -11.44 -12.26
N ILE A 746 24.64 -12.33 -11.80
CA ILE A 746 24.32 -13.38 -10.84
C ILE A 746 25.20 -13.12 -9.63
N LEU A 747 24.54 -12.86 -8.49
CA LEU A 747 25.17 -12.40 -7.25
C LEU A 747 24.94 -13.41 -6.12
N LYS A 748 25.88 -13.45 -5.16
CA LYS A 748 25.83 -14.37 -4.01
C LYS A 748 24.83 -13.91 -2.95
N ASP A 749 24.68 -12.60 -2.79
CA ASP A 749 23.94 -11.93 -1.73
C ASP A 749 23.52 -10.52 -2.18
#